data_AF-A0A4V2NHX1-F1
#
_entry.id   AF-A0A4V2NHX1-F1
#
_cell.length_a   1.000
_cell.length_b   1.000
_cell.length_c   1.000
_cell.angle_alpha   90.00
_cell.angle_beta   90.00
_cell.angle_gamma   90.00
#
_symmetry.space_group_name_H-M   'P 1'
#
loop_
_entity.id
_entity.type
_entity.pdbx_description
1 polymer ?
#
loop_
_entity_poly.entity_id
_entity_poly.type
_entity_poly.pdbx_seq_one_letter_code
_entity_poly.pdbx_strand_id
1 'polypeptide(L)'
;MSKKIFFYEVEPKFFMDSTGNGCGDLKGLAKKFDYFKYLGVDMINLPNLLSAYSDDTDQSFESVAKTYGSIDNLKEVVSLSKKHGIKISVEINIGTIKDTHKWFKNASNQEFTFKDIVDFKPSINEEINEGKYQYDDKTKSYYLVNERTQEVVLNWTSEETVKKFIEVVRFWNDLGIDGFVFTNFEQINYGSTDGELMTDETLRQLRNFYNSIKEIDENIIVIGKSSKLDEWAAKDYTIGEKQVFDYTQLTSISLLGTSKQFGNDKIGKFTQGSLVKKISRLVDTNRNILTFGSSEVGRITSRWGDENQYHAESAKAIAMLLLTTSGSSSIYYGDELGMKNIGLTLLDDFQDQTIHERKRALANQKVSEKEFMAAQVLQNPINARALMAWNNDKNGGFSNSTETVTPVSNSYKQINVETQFSNKYSPLLFNKELISLSKTSEYKEIFNRGSYKISSQKLGLGVIHIIRKHNEQEIHMLINFSNKEKNITTHKMGGKVLLSTYGQKRYSELPKSLLPFEGIIIVPGEEENESPQTEEVINKEVKVTDIPSQEKMIVEPKEEVQEEVQVTEQPIIDKEVEEIKPSEPIDNRTPEEKERDRQREAQLATQKLIEQAQKEQREELERKSQLRKEEFARKQEEERKQAQLAKEKTNELKVVLNDENTAEDIEEEIILKDMTTVQDSHIVKKDEEKETDKYLLK
;
A
#
# COMPACT_ATOMS: atom_id res chain seq x y z
N MET A 1 -0.83 28.14 6.36
CA MET A 1 -0.34 26.78 6.02
C MET A 1 -1.37 26.11 5.15
N SER A 2 -0.93 25.28 4.20
CA SER A 2 -1.77 24.30 3.49
C SER A 2 -2.49 23.35 4.47
N LYS A 3 -3.55 22.70 3.99
CA LYS A 3 -4.27 21.66 4.74
C LYS A 3 -3.55 20.31 4.53
N LYS A 4 -3.44 19.48 5.56
CA LYS A 4 -3.12 18.05 5.36
C LYS A 4 -4.28 17.39 4.60
N ILE A 5 -3.96 16.59 3.57
CA ILE A 5 -4.95 15.82 2.80
C ILE A 5 -4.71 14.31 2.90
N PHE A 6 -5.81 13.57 2.85
CA PHE A 6 -5.80 12.12 2.65
C PHE A 6 -6.18 11.82 1.20
N PHE A 7 -5.18 11.36 0.46
CA PHE A 7 -5.22 11.07 -0.97
C PHE A 7 -5.46 9.57 -1.16
N TYR A 8 -6.19 9.17 -2.21
CA TYR A 8 -6.44 7.76 -2.52
C TYR A 8 -6.10 7.50 -3.99
N GLU A 9 -5.13 6.63 -4.26
CA GLU A 9 -4.65 6.35 -5.62
C GLU A 9 -5.23 5.04 -6.15
N VAL A 10 -5.95 5.13 -7.28
CA VAL A 10 -6.69 4.00 -7.85
C VAL A 10 -6.81 4.09 -9.36
N GLU A 11 -6.26 3.10 -10.07
CA GLU A 11 -6.54 2.90 -11.49
C GLU A 11 -7.90 2.19 -11.62
N PRO A 12 -8.88 2.73 -12.37
CA PRO A 12 -10.22 2.13 -12.47
C PRO A 12 -10.20 0.65 -12.85
N LYS A 13 -9.25 0.26 -13.71
CA LYS A 13 -8.97 -1.08 -14.25
C LYS A 13 -9.04 -2.22 -13.23
N PHE A 14 -8.58 -1.99 -12.00
CA PHE A 14 -8.45 -3.03 -10.96
C PHE A 14 -9.45 -2.87 -9.81
N PHE A 15 -10.33 -1.85 -9.87
CA PHE A 15 -11.14 -1.43 -8.73
C PHE A 15 -12.57 -1.97 -8.73
N MET A 16 -13.31 -1.87 -9.83
CA MET A 16 -14.66 -2.43 -9.95
C MET A 16 -15.08 -2.51 -11.43
N ASP A 17 -15.50 -3.68 -11.91
CA ASP A 17 -16.14 -3.88 -13.21
C ASP A 17 -17.66 -3.72 -13.08
N SER A 18 -18.28 -2.89 -13.92
CA SER A 18 -19.73 -2.72 -14.00
C SER A 18 -20.38 -3.39 -15.22
N THR A 19 -19.57 -3.89 -16.14
CA THR A 19 -19.95 -4.43 -17.45
C THR A 19 -19.95 -5.95 -17.51
N GLY A 20 -19.14 -6.61 -16.66
CA GLY A 20 -18.93 -8.05 -16.69
C GLY A 20 -17.85 -8.52 -17.68
N ASN A 21 -17.02 -7.61 -18.22
CA ASN A 21 -15.94 -7.94 -19.15
C ASN A 21 -14.61 -8.31 -18.45
N GLY A 22 -14.54 -8.22 -17.11
CA GLY A 22 -13.35 -8.53 -16.34
C GLY A 22 -12.33 -7.40 -16.19
N CYS A 23 -12.69 -6.18 -16.61
CA CYS A 23 -11.90 -4.95 -16.52
C CYS A 23 -12.70 -3.87 -15.79
N GLY A 24 -12.06 -3.13 -14.89
CA GLY A 24 -12.73 -2.09 -14.09
C GLY A 24 -12.90 -0.77 -14.82
N ASP A 25 -14.00 -0.06 -14.54
CA ASP A 25 -14.47 1.09 -15.32
C ASP A 25 -15.01 2.26 -14.46
N LEU A 26 -15.33 3.41 -15.09
CA LEU A 26 -15.78 4.62 -14.38
C LEU A 26 -17.16 4.48 -13.71
N LYS A 27 -18.10 3.69 -14.26
CA LYS A 27 -19.37 3.38 -13.59
C LYS A 27 -19.17 2.39 -12.44
N GLY A 28 -18.17 1.53 -12.55
CA GLY A 28 -17.68 0.70 -11.44
C GLY A 28 -17.18 1.56 -10.28
N LEU A 29 -16.32 2.54 -10.58
CA LEU A 29 -15.81 3.54 -9.64
C LEU A 29 -16.93 4.40 -9.02
N ALA A 30 -17.88 4.87 -9.84
CA ALA A 30 -19.03 5.68 -9.43
C ALA A 30 -19.86 5.02 -8.30
N LYS A 31 -20.04 3.69 -8.35
CA LYS A 31 -20.77 2.91 -7.34
C LYS A 31 -20.09 2.85 -5.96
N LYS A 32 -18.90 3.45 -5.77
CA LYS A 32 -18.08 3.30 -4.56
C LYS A 32 -17.81 4.61 -3.80
N PHE A 33 -18.47 5.73 -4.15
CA PHE A 33 -18.25 6.99 -3.43
C PHE A 33 -18.62 6.96 -1.94
N ASP A 34 -19.60 6.15 -1.54
CA ASP A 34 -19.90 5.91 -0.12
C ASP A 34 -18.73 5.23 0.62
N TYR A 35 -17.96 4.36 -0.05
CA TYR A 35 -16.75 3.73 0.52
C TYR A 35 -15.63 4.74 0.74
N PHE A 36 -15.34 5.57 -0.27
CA PHE A 36 -14.38 6.67 -0.14
C PHE A 36 -14.78 7.66 0.96
N LYS A 37 -16.08 7.97 1.06
CA LYS A 37 -16.64 8.84 2.11
C LYS A 37 -16.58 8.20 3.49
N TYR A 38 -16.80 6.89 3.60
CA TYR A 38 -16.69 6.13 4.84
C TYR A 38 -15.24 6.10 5.38
N LEU A 39 -14.27 5.82 4.50
CA LEU A 39 -12.85 5.86 4.82
C LEU A 39 -12.40 7.28 5.20
N GLY A 40 -13.04 8.28 4.59
CA GLY A 40 -12.87 9.69 4.95
C GLY A 40 -11.76 10.38 4.17
N VAL A 41 -11.49 9.97 2.92
CA VAL A 41 -10.49 10.61 2.05
C VAL A 41 -10.90 12.04 1.68
N ASP A 42 -9.94 12.91 1.34
CA ASP A 42 -10.21 14.26 0.82
C ASP A 42 -10.22 14.27 -0.73
N MET A 43 -9.44 13.40 -1.36
CA MET A 43 -9.16 13.45 -2.80
C MET A 43 -8.80 12.07 -3.37
N ILE A 44 -9.23 11.78 -4.60
CA ILE A 44 -8.95 10.53 -5.33
C ILE A 44 -8.11 10.87 -6.58
N ASN A 45 -7.05 10.10 -6.82
CA ASN A 45 -6.24 10.19 -8.02
C ASN A 45 -6.53 9.04 -8.97
N LEU A 46 -6.69 9.37 -10.26
CA LEU A 46 -6.99 8.43 -11.35
C LEU A 46 -5.80 8.33 -12.32
N PRO A 47 -4.75 7.55 -11.97
CA PRO A 47 -3.68 7.22 -12.90
C PRO A 47 -4.19 6.47 -14.13
N ASN A 48 -3.47 6.61 -15.24
CA ASN A 48 -3.72 5.93 -16.52
C ASN A 48 -5.11 6.19 -17.17
N LEU A 49 -5.90 7.14 -16.65
CA LEU A 49 -7.26 7.46 -17.13
C LEU A 49 -7.34 7.85 -18.62
N LEU A 50 -6.29 8.49 -19.14
CA LEU A 50 -6.27 9.14 -20.45
C LEU A 50 -6.00 8.16 -21.59
N SER A 51 -6.66 8.38 -22.74
CA SER A 51 -6.42 7.56 -23.93
C SER A 51 -4.96 7.61 -24.39
N ALA A 52 -4.23 8.71 -24.11
CA ALA A 52 -2.78 8.85 -24.30
C ALA A 52 -1.93 7.68 -23.74
N TYR A 53 -2.40 6.98 -22.70
CA TYR A 53 -1.68 5.84 -22.10
C TYR A 53 -2.19 4.48 -22.58
N SER A 54 -3.40 4.45 -23.14
CA SER A 54 -4.05 3.27 -23.71
C SER A 54 -3.52 2.90 -25.10
N ASP A 55 -4.07 1.83 -25.66
CA ASP A 55 -3.80 1.39 -27.04
C ASP A 55 -4.94 1.80 -28.00
N ASP A 56 -5.65 2.88 -27.66
CA ASP A 56 -6.64 3.51 -28.53
C ASP A 56 -6.03 4.01 -29.85
N THR A 57 -6.85 4.04 -30.90
CA THR A 57 -6.53 4.60 -32.23
C THR A 57 -6.16 6.08 -32.19
N ASP A 58 -6.88 6.84 -31.36
CA ASP A 58 -6.94 8.31 -31.35
C ASP A 58 -6.49 8.86 -29.99
N GLN A 59 -5.28 8.48 -29.60
CA GLN A 59 -4.65 8.85 -28.33
C GLN A 59 -4.54 10.37 -28.16
N SER A 60 -5.07 10.84 -27.03
CA SER A 60 -5.23 12.25 -26.67
C SER A 60 -5.09 12.43 -25.16
N PHE A 61 -4.63 13.59 -24.70
CA PHE A 61 -4.72 13.96 -23.28
C PHE A 61 -6.11 14.45 -22.88
N GLU A 62 -6.96 14.78 -23.85
CA GLU A 62 -8.31 15.36 -23.70
C GLU A 62 -9.42 14.31 -23.90
N SER A 63 -9.12 13.02 -23.73
CA SER A 63 -10.12 11.96 -23.75
C SER A 63 -9.81 10.84 -22.76
N VAL A 64 -10.87 10.25 -22.19
CA VAL A 64 -10.82 9.04 -21.38
C VAL A 64 -10.48 7.85 -22.28
N ALA A 65 -9.62 6.93 -21.82
CA ALA A 65 -9.35 5.67 -22.50
C ALA A 65 -10.63 4.83 -22.64
N LYS A 66 -10.94 4.32 -23.85
CA LYS A 66 -12.22 3.63 -24.14
C LYS A 66 -12.51 2.47 -23.19
N THR A 67 -11.45 1.81 -22.69
CA THR A 67 -11.47 0.75 -21.67
C THR A 67 -12.27 1.11 -20.41
N TYR A 68 -12.33 2.40 -20.02
CA TYR A 68 -12.99 2.86 -18.80
C TYR A 68 -14.37 3.50 -19.03
N GLY A 69 -14.82 3.59 -20.28
CA GLY A 69 -16.07 4.23 -20.69
C GLY A 69 -15.85 5.58 -21.39
N SER A 70 -16.77 6.52 -21.19
CA SER A 70 -16.76 7.84 -21.86
C SER A 70 -16.57 9.02 -20.92
N ILE A 71 -16.37 10.22 -21.50
CA ILE A 71 -16.38 11.50 -20.78
C ILE A 71 -17.71 11.72 -20.03
N ASP A 72 -18.83 11.14 -20.47
CA ASP A 72 -20.10 11.25 -19.73
C ASP A 72 -20.13 10.35 -18.47
N ASN A 73 -19.39 9.24 -18.47
CA ASN A 73 -19.18 8.44 -17.26
C ASN A 73 -18.19 9.12 -16.29
N LEU A 74 -17.27 9.94 -16.81
CA LEU A 74 -16.49 10.85 -15.97
C LEU A 74 -17.37 11.94 -15.33
N LYS A 75 -18.31 12.54 -16.07
CA LYS A 75 -19.25 13.53 -15.51
C LYS A 75 -20.11 12.94 -14.37
N GLU A 76 -20.49 11.67 -14.49
CA GLU A 76 -21.14 10.90 -13.41
C GLU A 76 -20.23 10.80 -12.17
N VAL A 77 -18.97 10.39 -12.34
CA VAL A 77 -17.94 10.32 -11.28
C VAL A 77 -17.70 11.69 -10.62
N VAL A 78 -17.61 12.78 -11.39
CA VAL A 78 -17.42 14.15 -10.88
C VAL A 78 -18.67 14.69 -10.18
N SER A 79 -19.87 14.35 -10.65
CA SER A 79 -21.12 14.69 -9.97
C SER A 79 -21.19 14.01 -8.59
N LEU A 80 -20.78 12.74 -8.51
CA LEU A 80 -20.72 12.00 -7.26
C LEU A 80 -19.58 12.48 -6.35
N SER A 81 -18.41 12.83 -6.88
CA SER A 81 -17.31 13.37 -6.06
C SER A 81 -17.74 14.66 -5.36
N LYS A 82 -18.36 15.58 -6.11
CA LYS A 82 -18.93 16.83 -5.59
C LYS A 82 -20.04 16.59 -4.56
N LYS A 83 -20.95 15.65 -4.81
CA LYS A 83 -22.00 15.23 -3.85
C LYS A 83 -21.41 14.78 -2.49
N HIS A 84 -20.27 14.09 -2.50
CA HIS A 84 -19.65 13.58 -1.27
C HIS A 84 -18.60 14.54 -0.68
N GLY A 85 -18.28 15.65 -1.35
CA GLY A 85 -17.23 16.59 -0.93
C GLY A 85 -15.83 15.96 -1.01
N ILE A 86 -15.58 15.18 -2.07
CA ILE A 86 -14.30 14.52 -2.36
C ILE A 86 -13.78 15.07 -3.69
N LYS A 87 -12.51 15.48 -3.72
CA LYS A 87 -11.86 16.02 -4.92
C LYS A 87 -11.38 14.90 -5.87
N ILE A 88 -11.26 15.18 -7.17
CA ILE A 88 -10.65 14.27 -8.16
C ILE A 88 -9.40 14.90 -8.78
N SER A 89 -8.33 14.12 -8.97
CA SER A 89 -7.23 14.44 -9.88
C SER A 89 -7.07 13.45 -11.02
N VAL A 90 -6.55 13.97 -12.13
CA VAL A 90 -6.07 13.20 -13.28
C VAL A 90 -4.54 13.20 -13.28
N GLU A 91 -3.92 12.06 -13.57
CA GLU A 91 -2.46 11.96 -13.71
C GLU A 91 -2.02 12.18 -15.16
N ILE A 92 -1.02 13.04 -15.36
CA ILE A 92 -0.51 13.45 -16.67
C ILE A 92 1.03 13.38 -16.68
N ASN A 93 1.57 12.44 -17.47
CA ASN A 93 2.97 12.47 -17.89
C ASN A 93 3.20 13.69 -18.79
N ILE A 94 4.13 14.57 -18.39
CA ILE A 94 4.49 15.78 -19.14
C ILE A 94 5.88 15.73 -19.79
N GLY A 95 6.64 14.66 -19.58
CA GLY A 95 7.96 14.50 -20.21
C GLY A 95 7.90 13.86 -21.61
N THR A 96 7.01 12.89 -21.82
CA THR A 96 6.98 12.05 -23.03
C THR A 96 5.57 11.74 -23.55
N ILE A 97 5.47 11.42 -24.84
CA ILE A 97 4.29 10.85 -25.50
C ILE A 97 4.64 9.65 -26.39
N LYS A 98 3.70 8.72 -26.58
CA LYS A 98 3.80 7.70 -27.63
C LYS A 98 3.85 8.38 -29.01
N ASP A 99 4.56 7.76 -29.96
CA ASP A 99 4.51 8.10 -31.41
C ASP A 99 3.08 8.06 -31.98
N THR A 100 2.24 7.19 -31.41
CA THR A 100 0.83 7.01 -31.74
C THR A 100 -0.07 8.13 -31.19
N HIS A 101 0.45 9.06 -30.37
CA HIS A 101 -0.29 10.21 -29.86
C HIS A 101 -0.55 11.27 -30.95
N LYS A 102 -1.72 11.92 -30.91
CA LYS A 102 -2.11 12.92 -31.93
C LYS A 102 -1.12 14.08 -32.05
N TRP A 103 -0.50 14.52 -30.94
CA TRP A 103 0.46 15.63 -30.98
C TRP A 103 1.70 15.29 -31.81
N PHE A 104 2.25 14.07 -31.71
CA PHE A 104 3.40 13.65 -32.54
C PHE A 104 2.99 13.51 -34.01
N LYS A 105 1.85 12.84 -34.28
CA LYS A 105 1.30 12.70 -35.64
C LYS A 105 1.21 14.06 -36.36
N ASN A 106 0.66 15.06 -35.67
CA ASN A 106 0.46 16.41 -36.20
C ASN A 106 1.78 17.22 -36.27
N ALA A 107 2.72 17.02 -35.35
CA ALA A 107 4.05 17.64 -35.40
C ALA A 107 4.91 17.09 -36.56
N SER A 108 4.88 15.77 -36.79
CA SER A 108 5.48 15.10 -37.96
C SER A 108 4.81 15.53 -39.28
N ASN A 109 3.51 15.83 -39.26
CA ASN A 109 2.82 16.47 -40.40
C ASN A 109 3.18 17.97 -40.58
N GLN A 110 4.00 18.56 -39.70
CA GLN A 110 4.37 19.97 -39.68
C GLN A 110 3.18 20.94 -39.56
N GLU A 111 2.12 20.52 -38.87
CA GLU A 111 0.98 21.40 -38.57
C GLU A 111 1.41 22.55 -37.65
N PHE A 112 1.03 23.79 -38.01
CA PHE A 112 1.55 25.01 -37.39
C PHE A 112 1.43 25.06 -35.85
N THR A 113 0.35 24.50 -35.30
CA THR A 113 0.07 24.46 -33.85
C THR A 113 0.66 23.25 -33.11
N PHE A 114 1.44 22.41 -33.81
CA PHE A 114 2.05 21.19 -33.24
C PHE A 114 3.53 21.02 -33.60
N LYS A 115 4.01 21.57 -34.73
CA LYS A 115 5.37 21.39 -35.27
C LYS A 115 6.50 21.63 -34.25
N ASP A 116 6.35 22.59 -33.33
CA ASP A 116 7.39 22.99 -32.38
C ASP A 116 7.30 22.24 -31.03
N ILE A 117 6.30 21.36 -30.85
CA ILE A 117 6.13 20.54 -29.63
C ILE A 117 7.16 19.40 -29.57
N VAL A 118 7.81 19.11 -30.70
CA VAL A 118 8.86 18.10 -30.84
C VAL A 118 10.08 18.77 -31.49
N ASP A 119 11.26 18.54 -30.92
CA ASP A 119 12.52 19.10 -31.40
C ASP A 119 13.08 18.27 -32.57
N PHE A 120 12.72 18.65 -33.80
CA PHE A 120 13.17 18.01 -35.04
C PHE A 120 14.49 18.61 -35.54
N LYS A 121 15.54 17.79 -35.61
CA LYS A 121 16.90 18.18 -36.01
C LYS A 121 17.29 17.54 -37.35
N PRO A 122 17.66 18.31 -38.39
CA PRO A 122 18.06 17.75 -39.69
C PRO A 122 19.27 16.83 -39.66
N SER A 123 20.10 16.91 -38.62
CA SER A 123 21.24 16.02 -38.39
C SER A 123 21.55 15.90 -36.89
N ILE A 124 22.19 14.78 -36.51
CA ILE A 124 22.68 14.49 -35.16
C ILE A 124 24.13 13.99 -35.23
N ASN A 125 24.84 14.00 -34.11
CA ASN A 125 26.11 13.27 -34.01
C ASN A 125 25.81 11.84 -33.52
N GLU A 126 25.74 10.89 -34.45
CA GLU A 126 25.34 9.50 -34.18
C GLU A 126 26.30 8.79 -33.22
N GLU A 127 27.62 9.04 -33.29
CA GLU A 127 28.63 8.43 -32.40
C GLU A 127 28.43 8.76 -30.91
N ILE A 128 27.76 9.89 -30.60
CA ILE A 128 27.52 10.35 -29.22
C ILE A 128 26.08 10.06 -28.78
N ASN A 129 25.17 9.76 -29.72
CA ASN A 129 23.72 9.73 -29.49
C ASN A 129 23.04 8.42 -29.91
N GLU A 130 23.80 7.33 -30.05
CA GLU A 130 23.29 5.99 -30.35
C GLU A 130 22.08 5.63 -29.44
N GLY A 131 20.95 5.25 -30.07
CA GLY A 131 19.71 4.88 -29.38
C GLY A 131 18.89 6.01 -28.75
N LYS A 132 19.36 7.27 -28.77
CA LYS A 132 18.67 8.43 -28.16
C LYS A 132 17.71 9.17 -29.10
N TYR A 133 17.92 9.03 -30.41
CA TYR A 133 17.13 9.71 -31.44
C TYR A 133 16.56 8.71 -32.45
N GLN A 134 15.38 9.02 -32.99
CA GLN A 134 14.77 8.30 -34.10
C GLN A 134 14.56 9.25 -35.29
N TYR A 135 14.55 8.72 -36.52
CA TYR A 135 14.35 9.50 -37.74
C TYR A 135 12.87 9.52 -38.16
N ASP A 136 12.33 10.69 -38.49
CA ASP A 136 11.00 10.82 -39.11
C ASP A 136 11.13 11.08 -40.62
N ASP A 137 10.54 10.17 -41.39
CA ASP A 137 10.53 10.21 -42.85
C ASP A 137 9.69 11.35 -43.44
N LYS A 138 8.81 12.01 -42.67
CA LYS A 138 8.05 13.18 -43.16
C LYS A 138 8.85 14.48 -43.02
N THR A 139 9.36 14.76 -41.82
CA THR A 139 10.20 15.95 -41.53
C THR A 139 11.63 15.82 -42.06
N LYS A 140 12.04 14.63 -42.51
CA LYS A 140 13.41 14.29 -42.91
C LYS A 140 14.45 14.66 -41.85
N SER A 141 14.05 14.54 -40.59
CA SER A 141 14.76 15.02 -39.41
C SER A 141 14.69 13.99 -38.29
N TYR A 142 15.65 14.05 -37.38
CA TYR A 142 15.70 13.22 -36.18
C TYR A 142 14.98 13.90 -35.02
N TYR A 143 14.32 13.14 -34.16
CA TYR A 143 13.70 13.61 -32.92
C TYR A 143 14.15 12.78 -31.72
N LEU A 144 14.14 13.38 -30.53
CA LEU A 144 14.63 12.78 -29.30
C LEU A 144 13.59 11.81 -28.71
N VAL A 145 14.04 10.64 -28.26
CA VAL A 145 13.23 9.63 -27.56
C VAL A 145 13.83 9.26 -26.20
N ASN A 146 12.99 8.79 -25.29
CA ASN A 146 13.44 8.24 -24.02
C ASN A 146 14.10 6.87 -24.26
N GLU A 147 15.38 6.72 -23.89
CA GLU A 147 16.15 5.49 -24.14
C GLU A 147 15.45 4.20 -23.66
N ARG A 148 14.69 4.27 -22.56
CA ARG A 148 14.06 3.11 -21.90
C ARG A 148 12.63 2.85 -22.37
N THR A 149 11.82 3.87 -22.65
CA THR A 149 10.42 3.69 -23.08
C THR A 149 10.23 3.82 -24.60
N GLN A 150 11.23 4.36 -25.31
CA GLN A 150 11.18 4.71 -26.74
C GLN A 150 10.03 5.68 -27.09
N GLU A 151 9.47 6.37 -26.10
CA GLU A 151 8.50 7.44 -26.27
C GLU A 151 9.20 8.75 -26.70
N VAL A 152 8.49 9.56 -27.48
CA VAL A 152 8.93 10.87 -27.95
C VAL A 152 9.06 11.84 -26.78
N VAL A 153 10.17 12.58 -26.72
CA VAL A 153 10.39 13.64 -25.71
C VAL A 153 9.75 14.95 -26.18
N LEU A 154 9.03 15.63 -25.27
CA LEU A 154 8.35 16.89 -25.56
C LEU A 154 9.31 18.09 -25.43
N ASN A 155 9.22 19.02 -26.37
CA ASN A 155 10.05 20.24 -26.38
C ASN A 155 9.46 21.32 -25.45
N TRP A 156 9.92 21.37 -24.20
CA TRP A 156 9.49 22.38 -23.23
C TRP A 156 10.16 23.76 -23.38
N THR A 157 11.08 23.93 -24.32
CA THR A 157 11.56 25.26 -24.73
C THR A 157 10.56 25.99 -25.62
N SER A 158 9.60 25.27 -26.21
CA SER A 158 8.53 25.83 -27.03
C SER A 158 7.34 26.31 -26.19
N GLU A 159 6.91 27.54 -26.41
CA GLU A 159 5.68 28.07 -25.81
C GLU A 159 4.43 27.26 -26.21
N GLU A 160 4.42 26.65 -27.41
CA GLU A 160 3.27 25.88 -27.89
C GLU A 160 3.04 24.62 -27.06
N THR A 161 4.09 23.99 -26.54
CA THR A 161 4.00 22.87 -25.58
C THR A 161 3.28 23.31 -24.31
N VAL A 162 3.66 24.47 -23.75
CA VAL A 162 3.03 25.03 -22.54
C VAL A 162 1.56 25.41 -22.81
N LYS A 163 1.29 26.10 -23.93
CA LYS A 163 -0.08 26.47 -24.35
C LYS A 163 -0.97 25.24 -24.50
N LYS A 164 -0.46 24.15 -25.10
CA LYS A 164 -1.19 22.89 -25.31
C LYS A 164 -1.47 22.15 -24.02
N PHE A 165 -0.55 22.13 -23.04
CA PHE A 165 -0.88 21.60 -21.71
C PHE A 165 -1.85 22.50 -20.94
N ILE A 166 -1.84 23.82 -21.15
CA ILE A 166 -2.86 24.74 -20.59
C ILE A 166 -4.24 24.51 -21.23
N GLU A 167 -4.33 24.20 -22.52
CA GLU A 167 -5.58 23.74 -23.18
C GLU A 167 -6.11 22.44 -22.54
N VAL A 168 -5.23 21.46 -22.30
CA VAL A 168 -5.57 20.21 -21.60
C VAL A 168 -6.10 20.50 -20.19
N VAL A 169 -5.39 21.32 -19.39
CA VAL A 169 -5.82 21.65 -18.02
C VAL A 169 -7.18 22.35 -18.01
N ARG A 170 -7.42 23.31 -18.93
CA ARG A 170 -8.73 23.98 -19.07
C ARG A 170 -9.84 22.97 -19.37
N PHE A 171 -9.63 22.08 -20.34
CA PHE A 171 -10.62 21.05 -20.71
C PHE A 171 -11.05 20.17 -19.52
N TRP A 172 -10.12 19.68 -18.71
CA TRP A 172 -10.45 18.85 -17.54
C TRP A 172 -11.04 19.68 -16.38
N ASN A 173 -10.61 20.93 -16.20
CA ASN A 173 -11.19 21.85 -15.21
C ASN A 173 -12.65 22.21 -15.54
N ASP A 174 -12.96 22.43 -16.82
CA ASP A 174 -14.33 22.71 -17.31
C ASP A 174 -15.27 21.50 -17.14
N LEU A 175 -14.72 20.27 -17.23
CA LEU A 175 -15.41 19.03 -16.83
C LEU A 175 -15.54 18.87 -15.31
N GLY A 176 -14.82 19.68 -14.53
CA GLY A 176 -14.93 19.76 -13.08
C GLY A 176 -13.94 18.92 -12.28
N ILE A 177 -12.79 18.59 -12.84
CA ILE A 177 -11.64 17.99 -12.13
C ILE A 177 -11.01 19.04 -11.20
N ASP A 178 -10.63 18.65 -9.98
CA ASP A 178 -10.16 19.54 -8.91
C ASP A 178 -8.64 19.77 -8.87
N GLY A 179 -7.87 19.02 -9.66
CA GLY A 179 -6.41 19.05 -9.64
C GLY A 179 -5.72 18.07 -10.60
N PHE A 180 -4.41 18.19 -10.69
CA PHE A 180 -3.57 17.45 -11.65
C PHE A 180 -2.33 16.89 -10.97
N VAL A 181 -2.02 15.63 -11.26
CA VAL A 181 -0.80 14.96 -10.82
C VAL A 181 0.15 14.88 -12.02
N PHE A 182 1.18 15.71 -12.03
CA PHE A 182 2.17 15.73 -13.09
C PHE A 182 3.32 14.77 -12.79
N THR A 183 3.66 13.93 -13.76
CA THR A 183 4.75 12.93 -13.69
C THR A 183 5.82 13.19 -14.75
N ASN A 184 7.04 12.71 -14.50
CA ASN A 184 8.24 12.96 -15.31
C ASN A 184 8.60 14.45 -15.51
N PHE A 185 8.13 15.34 -14.62
CA PHE A 185 8.41 16.77 -14.70
C PHE A 185 9.91 17.12 -14.56
N GLU A 186 10.72 16.21 -14.00
CA GLU A 186 12.18 16.34 -13.94
C GLU A 186 12.87 16.06 -15.28
N GLN A 187 12.12 15.58 -16.28
CA GLN A 187 12.60 15.15 -17.60
C GLN A 187 12.09 16.07 -18.72
N ILE A 188 11.55 17.25 -18.42
CA ILE A 188 11.11 18.21 -19.45
C ILE A 188 12.28 18.85 -20.22
N ASN A 189 13.48 18.88 -19.63
CA ASN A 189 14.74 19.24 -20.31
C ASN A 189 15.65 18.01 -20.53
N TYR A 190 15.04 16.83 -20.74
CA TYR A 190 15.77 15.61 -21.08
C TYR A 190 16.56 15.83 -22.38
N GLY A 191 17.88 15.59 -22.33
CA GLY A 191 18.82 15.95 -23.41
C GLY A 191 19.80 17.08 -23.07
N SER A 192 19.67 17.73 -21.91
CA SER A 192 20.77 18.56 -21.36
C SER A 192 22.01 17.71 -21.09
N THR A 193 23.20 18.25 -21.37
CA THR A 193 24.49 17.52 -21.30
C THR A 193 24.88 17.01 -19.92
N ASP A 194 24.35 17.64 -18.86
CA ASP A 194 24.96 17.56 -17.53
C ASP A 194 24.30 16.52 -16.61
N GLY A 195 23.20 15.90 -17.07
CA GLY A 195 22.47 14.85 -16.33
C GLY A 195 21.72 15.31 -15.07
N GLU A 196 21.78 16.60 -14.73
CA GLU A 196 21.09 17.16 -13.56
C GLU A 196 19.57 17.16 -13.73
N LEU A 197 18.87 16.64 -12.71
CA LEU A 197 17.42 16.76 -12.59
C LEU A 197 17.07 18.10 -11.92
N MET A 198 15.99 18.75 -12.38
CA MET A 198 15.44 19.98 -11.77
C MET A 198 16.39 21.20 -11.78
N THR A 199 17.10 21.40 -12.90
CA THR A 199 17.88 22.61 -13.20
C THR A 199 17.07 23.91 -13.06
N ASP A 200 17.72 25.08 -12.94
CA ASP A 200 17.03 26.37 -12.89
C ASP A 200 16.18 26.67 -14.14
N GLU A 201 16.57 26.12 -15.30
CA GLU A 201 15.77 26.11 -16.54
C GLU A 201 14.46 25.33 -16.33
N THR A 202 14.56 24.10 -15.82
CA THR A 202 13.42 23.23 -15.48
C THR A 202 12.49 23.90 -14.47
N LEU A 203 13.05 24.54 -13.44
CA LEU A 203 12.27 25.27 -12.43
C LEU A 203 11.58 26.51 -13.00
N ARG A 204 12.18 27.20 -13.97
CA ARG A 204 11.55 28.35 -14.64
C ARG A 204 10.39 27.92 -15.53
N GLN A 205 10.58 26.87 -16.34
CA GLN A 205 9.52 26.30 -17.19
C GLN A 205 8.33 25.79 -16.34
N LEU A 206 8.60 25.01 -15.29
CA LEU A 206 7.57 24.52 -14.38
C LEU A 206 6.87 25.64 -13.61
N ARG A 207 7.57 26.72 -13.23
CA ARG A 207 6.94 27.89 -12.57
C ARG A 207 6.03 28.65 -13.51
N ASN A 208 6.44 28.85 -14.76
CA ASN A 208 5.60 29.48 -15.77
C ASN A 208 4.32 28.66 -15.98
N PHE A 209 4.44 27.34 -16.15
CA PHE A 209 3.30 26.43 -16.28
C PHE A 209 2.40 26.44 -15.03
N TYR A 210 2.95 26.33 -13.83
CA TYR A 210 2.22 26.42 -12.56
C TYR A 210 1.45 27.74 -12.42
N ASN A 211 2.08 28.87 -12.71
CA ASN A 211 1.43 30.18 -12.67
C ASN A 211 0.28 30.26 -13.69
N SER A 212 0.51 29.82 -14.93
CA SER A 212 -0.55 29.77 -15.96
C SER A 212 -1.70 28.82 -15.61
N ILE A 213 -1.48 27.78 -14.79
CA ILE A 213 -2.58 26.97 -14.23
C ILE A 213 -3.36 27.77 -13.19
N LYS A 214 -2.69 28.49 -12.29
CA LYS A 214 -3.35 29.34 -11.27
C LYS A 214 -4.09 30.54 -11.87
N GLU A 215 -3.72 30.97 -13.08
CA GLU A 215 -4.47 31.93 -13.90
C GLU A 215 -5.72 31.34 -14.59
N ILE A 216 -5.91 30.02 -14.58
CA ILE A 216 -7.19 29.37 -14.96
C ILE A 216 -8.16 29.44 -13.77
N ASP A 217 -7.73 28.90 -12.63
CA ASP A 217 -8.41 28.94 -11.34
C ASP A 217 -7.38 28.65 -10.24
N GLU A 218 -7.30 29.52 -9.22
CA GLU A 218 -6.38 29.37 -8.09
C GLU A 218 -6.62 28.06 -7.28
N ASN A 219 -7.84 27.52 -7.35
CA ASN A 219 -8.32 26.36 -6.60
C ASN A 219 -7.89 25.00 -7.19
N ILE A 220 -7.36 24.98 -8.43
CA ILE A 220 -6.80 23.80 -9.08
C ILE A 220 -5.59 23.32 -8.28
N ILE A 221 -5.63 22.10 -7.73
CA ILE A 221 -4.52 21.56 -6.95
C ILE A 221 -3.46 20.99 -7.89
N VAL A 222 -2.23 21.54 -7.85
CA VAL A 222 -1.11 21.08 -8.68
C VAL A 222 -0.19 20.17 -7.85
N ILE A 223 0.03 18.94 -8.30
CA ILE A 223 0.82 17.92 -7.57
C ILE A 223 1.95 17.39 -8.45
N GLY A 224 3.21 17.46 -8.00
CA GLY A 224 4.33 16.82 -8.67
C GLY A 224 4.58 15.41 -8.10
N LYS A 225 4.39 14.34 -8.88
CA LYS A 225 4.58 12.94 -8.44
C LYS A 225 5.90 12.35 -8.93
N SER A 226 6.71 11.82 -8.00
CA SER A 226 8.08 11.39 -8.28
C SER A 226 8.58 10.23 -7.41
N SER A 227 9.36 9.35 -8.03
CA SER A 227 10.26 8.37 -7.38
C SER A 227 11.73 8.84 -7.32
N LYS A 228 12.07 9.96 -7.97
CA LYS A 228 13.44 10.46 -8.20
C LYS A 228 13.83 11.68 -7.35
N LEU A 229 12.86 12.51 -6.94
CA LEU A 229 13.12 13.72 -6.15
C LEU A 229 13.90 13.42 -4.86
N ASP A 230 14.89 14.25 -4.56
CA ASP A 230 15.55 14.23 -3.26
C ASP A 230 14.60 14.68 -2.13
N GLU A 231 14.85 14.10 -0.96
CA GLU A 231 14.02 14.22 0.23
C GLU A 231 14.03 15.64 0.83
N TRP A 232 15.04 16.48 0.54
CA TRP A 232 15.07 17.88 0.95
C TRP A 232 14.45 18.81 -0.11
N ALA A 233 14.77 18.59 -1.39
CA ALA A 233 14.32 19.44 -2.50
C ALA A 233 12.79 19.43 -2.69
N ALA A 234 12.13 18.31 -2.37
CA ALA A 234 10.68 18.15 -2.50
C ALA A 234 9.85 19.20 -1.72
N LYS A 235 10.43 19.81 -0.68
CA LYS A 235 9.81 20.88 0.10
C LYS A 235 9.86 22.23 -0.64
N ASP A 236 11.03 22.61 -1.14
CA ASP A 236 11.28 23.90 -1.80
C ASP A 236 10.41 24.08 -3.06
N TYR A 237 10.08 22.99 -3.75
CA TYR A 237 9.18 23.00 -4.90
C TYR A 237 7.70 23.24 -4.53
N THR A 238 7.38 23.35 -3.24
CA THR A 238 6.01 23.55 -2.72
C THR A 238 5.83 24.81 -1.85
N ILE A 239 6.92 25.53 -1.52
CA ILE A 239 6.89 26.79 -0.76
C ILE A 239 8.05 27.72 -1.12
N GLY A 240 7.82 29.02 -1.08
CA GLY A 240 8.85 30.04 -1.27
C GLY A 240 9.25 30.24 -2.74
N GLU A 241 10.42 30.81 -2.98
CA GLU A 241 10.85 31.27 -4.31
C GLU A 241 11.00 30.14 -5.34
N LYS A 242 11.17 28.89 -4.90
CA LYS A 242 11.26 27.71 -5.77
C LYS A 242 9.92 26.98 -5.99
N GLN A 243 8.81 27.50 -5.46
CA GLN A 243 7.50 26.85 -5.60
C GLN A 243 7.10 26.68 -7.08
N VAL A 244 6.72 25.45 -7.43
CA VAL A 244 6.17 25.04 -8.74
C VAL A 244 4.99 24.04 -8.61
N PHE A 245 4.66 23.61 -7.39
CA PHE A 245 3.51 22.76 -7.08
C PHE A 245 2.80 23.25 -5.79
N ASP A 246 1.58 22.76 -5.55
CA ASP A 246 0.94 22.85 -4.23
C ASP A 246 1.38 21.72 -3.28
N TYR A 247 1.64 20.53 -3.85
CA TYR A 247 2.06 19.33 -3.13
C TYR A 247 3.08 18.54 -3.96
N THR A 248 3.90 17.71 -3.32
CA THR A 248 4.70 16.68 -4.01
C THR A 248 4.30 15.29 -3.53
N GLN A 249 4.04 14.35 -4.44
CA GLN A 249 3.75 12.96 -4.10
C GLN A 249 5.01 12.11 -4.28
N LEU A 250 5.47 11.51 -3.19
CA LEU A 250 6.79 10.86 -3.14
C LEU A 250 6.63 9.34 -3.03
N THR A 251 6.77 8.64 -4.16
CA THR A 251 6.63 7.17 -4.24
C THR A 251 7.93 6.44 -3.85
N SER A 252 9.06 7.15 -3.75
CA SER A 252 10.38 6.59 -3.43
C SER A 252 10.51 5.98 -2.02
N ILE A 253 9.46 6.05 -1.20
CA ILE A 253 9.31 5.29 0.04
C ILE A 253 8.91 3.83 -0.27
N SER A 254 7.96 3.60 -1.18
CA SER A 254 7.48 2.26 -1.57
C SER A 254 8.60 1.34 -2.07
N LEU A 255 9.60 1.92 -2.75
CA LEU A 255 10.76 1.22 -3.28
C LEU A 255 11.78 0.79 -2.21
N LEU A 256 11.59 1.11 -0.92
CA LEU A 256 12.45 0.56 0.14
C LEU A 256 12.35 -0.98 0.17
N GLY A 257 13.50 -1.65 0.16
CA GLY A 257 13.61 -3.11 0.06
C GLY A 257 13.80 -3.67 -1.36
N THR A 258 13.79 -2.83 -2.41
CA THR A 258 14.25 -3.25 -3.75
C THR A 258 15.78 -3.14 -3.85
N SER A 259 16.39 -3.79 -4.85
CA SER A 259 17.83 -3.67 -5.10
C SER A 259 18.17 -2.32 -5.75
N LYS A 260 19.20 -1.63 -5.24
CA LYS A 260 19.74 -0.42 -5.90
C LYS A 260 20.30 -0.67 -7.31
N GLN A 261 20.77 -1.89 -7.59
CA GLN A 261 21.39 -2.25 -8.86
C GLN A 261 20.42 -2.95 -9.81
N PHE A 262 19.47 -3.73 -9.27
CA PHE A 262 18.59 -4.61 -10.04
C PHE A 262 17.09 -4.28 -9.90
N GLY A 263 16.76 -3.18 -9.21
CA GLY A 263 15.38 -2.78 -8.94
C GLY A 263 14.56 -3.91 -8.32
N ASN A 264 13.44 -4.23 -8.98
CA ASN A 264 12.52 -5.28 -8.54
C ASN A 264 13.06 -6.71 -8.74
N ASP A 265 14.16 -6.92 -9.48
CA ASP A 265 14.63 -8.26 -9.86
C ASP A 265 15.60 -8.92 -8.88
N LYS A 266 15.96 -8.21 -7.81
CA LYS A 266 16.59 -8.79 -6.63
C LYS A 266 16.07 -8.09 -5.38
N ILE A 267 15.79 -8.87 -4.34
CA ILE A 267 15.42 -8.33 -3.03
C ILE A 267 16.60 -7.55 -2.47
N GLY A 268 16.36 -6.31 -2.02
CA GLY A 268 17.36 -5.45 -1.40
C GLY A 268 17.19 -5.37 0.12
N LYS A 269 18.16 -4.74 0.80
CA LYS A 269 18.14 -4.63 2.27
C LYS A 269 17.12 -3.59 2.74
N PHE A 270 15.95 -4.06 3.17
CA PHE A 270 15.02 -3.26 3.97
C PHE A 270 15.51 -3.19 5.43
N THR A 271 15.31 -2.04 6.09
CA THR A 271 15.50 -1.93 7.56
C THR A 271 14.50 -0.92 8.13
N GLN A 272 14.10 -1.13 9.38
CA GLN A 272 13.36 -0.14 10.17
C GLN A 272 14.08 1.22 10.24
N GLY A 273 15.42 1.21 10.32
CA GLY A 273 16.25 2.42 10.35
C GLY A 273 16.20 3.24 9.05
N SER A 274 16.20 2.59 7.88
CA SER A 274 16.06 3.28 6.59
C SER A 274 14.66 3.86 6.39
N LEU A 275 13.61 3.14 6.81
CA LEU A 275 12.23 3.65 6.80
C LEU A 275 12.08 4.88 7.72
N VAL A 276 12.52 4.78 8.97
CA VAL A 276 12.46 5.89 9.94
C VAL A 276 13.27 7.10 9.47
N LYS A 277 14.48 6.89 8.94
CA LYS A 277 15.30 7.97 8.38
C LYS A 277 14.59 8.67 7.22
N LYS A 278 13.98 7.93 6.30
CA LYS A 278 13.28 8.50 5.14
C LYS A 278 12.01 9.27 5.55
N ILE A 279 11.20 8.71 6.45
CA ILE A 279 10.04 9.41 7.03
C ILE A 279 10.51 10.72 7.69
N SER A 280 11.56 10.69 8.53
CA SER A 280 12.01 11.86 9.30
C SER A 280 12.39 13.10 8.47
N ARG A 281 12.74 12.91 7.19
CA ARG A 281 13.11 14.00 6.26
C ARG A 281 11.90 14.58 5.51
N LEU A 282 10.86 13.76 5.29
CA LEU A 282 9.73 14.09 4.43
C LEU A 282 8.52 14.67 5.17
N VAL A 283 8.55 14.69 6.50
CA VAL A 283 7.42 15.07 7.37
C VAL A 283 7.51 16.48 7.96
N ASP A 284 8.50 17.29 7.57
CA ASP A 284 8.64 18.66 8.09
C ASP A 284 7.65 19.67 7.45
N THR A 285 6.96 19.26 6.39
CA THR A 285 5.88 19.99 5.71
C THR A 285 4.67 19.08 5.48
N ASN A 286 3.46 19.65 5.51
CA ASN A 286 2.23 18.92 5.17
C ASN A 286 1.94 18.89 3.66
N ARG A 287 2.78 19.53 2.83
CA ARG A 287 2.70 19.53 1.37
C ARG A 287 3.31 18.27 0.71
N ASN A 288 4.13 17.52 1.44
CA ASN A 288 4.59 16.22 0.97
C ASN A 288 3.47 15.18 1.18
N ILE A 289 3.04 14.51 0.11
CA ILE A 289 2.11 13.39 0.12
C ILE A 289 2.94 12.10 0.15
N LEU A 290 3.11 11.52 1.33
CA LEU A 290 3.87 10.30 1.52
C LEU A 290 3.09 9.11 0.95
N THR A 291 3.73 8.30 0.11
CA THR A 291 3.11 7.16 -0.59
C THR A 291 3.87 5.87 -0.24
N PHE A 292 3.16 4.89 0.30
CA PHE A 292 3.74 3.71 0.96
C PHE A 292 3.62 2.43 0.09
N GLY A 293 2.43 2.09 -0.40
CA GLY A 293 2.25 1.20 -1.56
C GLY A 293 2.19 2.00 -2.87
N SER A 294 2.42 1.34 -4.01
CA SER A 294 2.36 1.96 -5.35
C SER A 294 2.16 0.90 -6.44
N SER A 295 1.86 1.33 -7.67
CA SER A 295 1.77 0.47 -8.85
C SER A 295 3.13 0.01 -9.43
N GLU A 296 4.24 0.41 -8.79
CA GLU A 296 5.62 0.16 -9.21
C GLU A 296 6.25 -1.10 -8.57
N VAL A 297 5.62 -1.68 -7.54
CA VAL A 297 6.22 -2.73 -6.69
C VAL A 297 5.14 -3.55 -5.97
N GLY A 298 5.43 -4.78 -5.54
CA GLY A 298 4.47 -5.64 -4.83
C GLY A 298 3.88 -5.05 -3.53
N ARG A 299 2.80 -5.66 -3.02
CA ARG A 299 1.96 -5.12 -1.93
C ARG A 299 2.77 -4.87 -0.66
N ILE A 300 2.56 -3.71 -0.03
CA ILE A 300 3.33 -3.30 1.16
C ILE A 300 3.15 -4.26 2.34
N THR A 301 1.95 -4.81 2.56
CA THR A 301 1.70 -5.80 3.62
C THR A 301 2.51 -7.08 3.42
N SER A 302 2.71 -7.51 2.18
CA SER A 302 3.56 -8.66 1.83
C SER A 302 5.05 -8.37 1.93
N ARG A 303 5.47 -7.11 1.71
CA ARG A 303 6.89 -6.71 1.65
C ARG A 303 7.48 -6.23 2.98
N TRP A 304 6.70 -5.54 3.82
CA TRP A 304 7.16 -4.98 5.11
C TRP A 304 6.38 -5.49 6.34
N GLY A 305 5.27 -6.22 6.13
CA GLY A 305 4.44 -6.79 7.19
C GLY A 305 4.70 -8.27 7.45
N ASP A 306 3.70 -8.98 7.97
CA ASP A 306 3.67 -10.44 8.08
C ASP A 306 2.39 -10.97 7.46
N GLU A 307 2.49 -11.83 6.44
CA GLU A 307 1.30 -12.39 5.78
C GLU A 307 0.62 -13.51 6.58
N ASN A 308 1.17 -13.87 7.75
CA ASN A 308 0.87 -15.12 8.44
C ASN A 308 -0.01 -14.89 9.68
N GLN A 309 0.61 -14.75 10.86
CA GLN A 309 -0.07 -14.67 12.15
C GLN A 309 -0.43 -13.23 12.53
N TYR A 310 0.38 -12.26 12.08
CA TYR A 310 0.26 -10.84 12.46
C TYR A 310 -0.16 -9.98 11.27
N HIS A 311 -1.01 -10.53 10.40
CA HIS A 311 -1.42 -9.89 9.16
C HIS A 311 -2.20 -8.59 9.38
N ALA A 312 -3.25 -8.63 10.20
CA ALA A 312 -4.00 -7.42 10.51
C ALA A 312 -3.13 -6.43 11.30
N GLU A 313 -2.33 -6.91 12.25
CA GLU A 313 -1.51 -6.12 13.16
C GLU A 313 -0.41 -5.37 12.40
N SER A 314 0.26 -6.04 11.46
CA SER A 314 1.27 -5.43 10.59
C SER A 314 0.67 -4.43 9.60
N ALA A 315 -0.47 -4.73 8.98
CA ALA A 315 -1.20 -3.76 8.15
C ALA A 315 -1.61 -2.50 8.96
N LYS A 316 -2.10 -2.69 10.20
CA LYS A 316 -2.44 -1.61 11.12
C LYS A 316 -1.20 -0.82 11.57
N ALA A 317 -0.05 -1.47 11.79
CA ALA A 317 1.21 -0.79 12.12
C ALA A 317 1.73 0.06 10.93
N ILE A 318 1.64 -0.45 9.71
CA ILE A 318 1.96 0.29 8.46
C ILE A 318 1.03 1.51 8.31
N ALA A 319 -0.28 1.33 8.49
CA ALA A 319 -1.26 2.41 8.45
C ALA A 319 -0.99 3.48 9.52
N MET A 320 -0.62 3.08 10.75
CA MET A 320 -0.25 4.01 11.81
C MET A 320 0.99 4.84 11.42
N LEU A 321 2.03 4.22 10.86
CA LEU A 321 3.23 4.94 10.40
C LEU A 321 2.93 5.96 9.29
N LEU A 322 2.02 5.64 8.37
CA LEU A 322 1.63 6.52 7.26
C LEU A 322 0.74 7.67 7.72
N LEU A 323 -0.44 7.33 8.27
CA LEU A 323 -1.54 8.28 8.46
C LEU A 323 -1.31 9.24 9.64
N THR A 324 -0.47 8.88 10.62
CA THR A 324 -0.15 9.74 11.77
C THR A 324 0.95 10.78 11.50
N THR A 325 1.47 10.86 10.27
CA THR A 325 2.45 11.87 9.86
C THR A 325 1.89 13.30 9.92
N SER A 326 2.77 14.29 10.00
CA SER A 326 2.48 15.70 9.71
C SER A 326 2.38 15.98 8.21
N GLY A 327 2.99 15.12 7.38
CA GLY A 327 2.78 15.06 5.93
C GLY A 327 1.31 14.79 5.57
N SER A 328 0.98 15.04 4.31
CA SER A 328 -0.20 14.43 3.67
C SER A 328 0.09 12.96 3.34
N SER A 329 -0.94 12.17 3.09
CA SER A 329 -0.80 10.71 2.97
C SER A 329 -1.57 10.17 1.76
N SER A 330 -0.94 9.31 0.97
CA SER A 330 -1.61 8.55 -0.10
C SER A 330 -1.85 7.10 0.31
N ILE A 331 -3.11 6.69 0.27
CA ILE A 331 -3.54 5.30 0.39
C ILE A 331 -3.62 4.73 -1.04
N TYR A 332 -2.83 3.69 -1.32
CA TYR A 332 -2.95 2.95 -2.57
C TYR A 332 -4.04 1.88 -2.41
N TYR A 333 -4.93 1.73 -3.39
CA TYR A 333 -6.18 0.97 -3.21
C TYR A 333 -5.96 -0.46 -2.66
N GLY A 334 -6.65 -0.81 -1.58
CA GLY A 334 -6.55 -2.12 -0.93
C GLY A 334 -5.44 -2.22 0.14
N ASP A 335 -4.53 -1.25 0.26
CA ASP A 335 -3.59 -1.19 1.39
C ASP A 335 -4.33 -0.93 2.71
N GLU A 336 -5.47 -0.23 2.67
CA GLU A 336 -6.36 -0.04 3.84
C GLU A 336 -6.99 -1.34 4.33
N LEU A 337 -7.12 -2.35 3.46
CA LEU A 337 -7.53 -3.71 3.81
C LEU A 337 -6.35 -4.59 4.25
N GLY A 338 -5.12 -4.13 4.04
CA GLY A 338 -3.92 -4.95 4.13
C GLY A 338 -3.87 -6.03 3.04
N MET A 339 -4.30 -5.74 1.80
CA MET A 339 -4.25 -6.70 0.70
C MET A 339 -2.84 -7.29 0.51
N LYS A 340 -2.79 -8.61 0.34
CA LYS A 340 -1.57 -9.37 0.07
C LYS A 340 -1.29 -9.41 -1.43
N ASN A 341 -0.07 -9.80 -1.79
CA ASN A 341 0.30 -10.24 -3.14
C ASN A 341 -0.71 -11.27 -3.69
N ILE A 342 -0.70 -11.45 -5.01
CA ILE A 342 -1.68 -12.34 -5.68
C ILE A 342 -1.52 -13.79 -5.19
N GLY A 343 -0.26 -14.22 -5.03
CA GLY A 343 0.12 -15.60 -4.75
C GLY A 343 0.62 -16.37 -5.98
N LEU A 344 1.12 -15.65 -7.00
CA LEU A 344 1.75 -16.23 -8.18
C LEU A 344 3.09 -16.91 -7.84
N THR A 345 3.40 -18.01 -8.51
CA THR A 345 4.63 -18.78 -8.29
C THR A 345 5.31 -19.24 -9.58
N LEU A 346 4.60 -19.32 -10.71
CA LEU A 346 5.17 -19.63 -12.02
C LEU A 346 5.54 -18.34 -12.75
N LEU A 347 6.62 -18.35 -13.54
CA LEU A 347 7.15 -17.12 -14.14
C LEU A 347 6.21 -16.51 -15.20
N ASP A 348 5.49 -17.36 -15.93
CA ASP A 348 4.58 -16.94 -16.99
C ASP A 348 3.30 -16.26 -16.45
N ASP A 349 2.92 -16.54 -15.21
CA ASP A 349 1.73 -15.94 -14.56
C ASP A 349 1.87 -14.42 -14.34
N PHE A 350 3.09 -13.90 -14.30
CA PHE A 350 3.37 -12.50 -13.94
C PHE A 350 2.97 -11.46 -15.01
N GLN A 351 2.46 -11.91 -16.16
CA GLN A 351 2.02 -11.06 -17.29
C GLN A 351 3.09 -10.07 -17.82
N ASP A 352 4.38 -10.36 -17.63
CA ASP A 352 5.50 -9.55 -18.12
C ASP A 352 6.22 -10.25 -19.27
N GLN A 353 6.08 -9.68 -20.48
CA GLN A 353 6.68 -10.19 -21.71
C GLN A 353 8.22 -10.22 -21.66
N THR A 354 8.85 -9.35 -20.87
CA THR A 354 10.31 -9.24 -20.75
C THR A 354 10.91 -10.22 -19.75
N ILE A 355 10.10 -10.92 -18.95
CA ILE A 355 10.55 -11.58 -17.72
C ILE A 355 11.61 -12.66 -17.96
N HIS A 356 11.50 -13.40 -19.07
CA HIS A 356 12.47 -14.41 -19.52
C HIS A 356 13.77 -13.81 -20.06
N GLU A 357 13.76 -12.56 -20.52
CA GLU A 357 14.95 -11.82 -20.95
C GLU A 357 15.68 -11.24 -19.74
N ARG A 358 14.94 -10.60 -18.83
CA ARG A 358 15.47 -10.09 -17.56
C ARG A 358 16.11 -11.22 -16.73
N LYS A 359 15.46 -12.39 -16.64
CA LYS A 359 16.02 -13.62 -16.05
C LYS A 359 17.36 -14.03 -16.68
N ARG A 360 17.42 -14.10 -18.02
CA ARG A 360 18.64 -14.47 -18.77
C ARG A 360 19.78 -13.45 -18.58
N ALA A 361 19.47 -12.16 -18.64
CA ALA A 361 20.45 -11.08 -18.49
C ALA A 361 21.06 -11.00 -17.08
N LEU A 362 20.30 -11.39 -16.05
CA LEU A 362 20.74 -11.35 -14.64
C LEU A 362 21.51 -12.58 -14.20
N ALA A 363 21.32 -13.75 -14.85
CA ALA A 363 22.15 -14.93 -14.65
C ALA A 363 23.64 -14.64 -14.93
N ASN A 364 23.92 -13.89 -16.01
CA ASN A 364 25.28 -13.42 -16.35
C ASN A 364 25.87 -12.48 -15.29
N GLN A 365 25.02 -11.85 -14.47
CA GLN A 365 25.40 -10.91 -13.39
C GLN A 365 25.43 -11.58 -12.01
N LYS A 366 25.47 -12.92 -11.96
CA LYS A 366 25.52 -13.75 -10.74
C LYS A 366 24.31 -13.58 -9.81
N VAL A 367 23.15 -13.20 -10.35
CA VAL A 367 21.86 -13.38 -9.65
C VAL A 367 21.36 -14.78 -9.97
N SER A 368 21.14 -15.62 -8.95
CA SER A 368 20.59 -16.95 -9.16
C SER A 368 19.11 -16.90 -9.53
N GLU A 369 18.64 -17.93 -10.25
CA GLU A 369 17.21 -18.09 -10.56
C GLU A 369 16.34 -18.05 -9.29
N LYS A 370 16.83 -18.61 -8.18
CA LYS A 370 16.11 -18.60 -6.89
C LYS A 370 15.93 -17.19 -6.33
N GLU A 371 16.98 -16.36 -6.37
CA GLU A 371 16.88 -14.96 -5.93
C GLU A 371 15.96 -14.14 -6.84
N PHE A 372 16.03 -14.36 -8.16
CA PHE A 372 15.18 -13.70 -9.13
C PHE A 372 13.70 -14.09 -8.93
N MET A 373 13.39 -15.38 -8.79
CA MET A 373 12.03 -15.87 -8.52
C MET A 373 11.47 -15.31 -7.21
N ALA A 374 12.26 -15.36 -6.12
CA ALA A 374 11.85 -14.78 -4.84
C ALA A 374 11.55 -13.27 -4.96
N ALA A 375 12.33 -12.54 -5.77
CA ALA A 375 12.08 -11.14 -6.07
C ALA A 375 10.80 -10.94 -6.90
N GLN A 376 10.51 -11.76 -7.91
CA GLN A 376 9.24 -11.64 -8.65
C GLN A 376 8.03 -11.89 -7.74
N VAL A 377 8.03 -13.02 -6.99
CA VAL A 377 6.95 -13.40 -6.06
C VAL A 377 6.69 -12.31 -5.00
N LEU A 378 7.75 -11.69 -4.47
CA LEU A 378 7.65 -10.68 -3.41
C LEU A 378 7.31 -9.28 -3.93
N GLN A 379 7.91 -8.84 -5.04
CA GLN A 379 7.94 -7.42 -5.41
C GLN A 379 7.70 -7.10 -6.90
N ASN A 380 7.33 -8.06 -7.76
CA ASN A 380 6.88 -7.74 -9.12
C ASN A 380 5.62 -6.83 -9.10
N PRO A 381 5.53 -5.79 -9.95
CA PRO A 381 4.42 -4.84 -10.00
C PRO A 381 3.02 -5.45 -10.16
N ILE A 382 2.89 -6.63 -10.79
CA ILE A 382 1.59 -7.28 -11.00
C ILE A 382 0.85 -7.53 -9.69
N ASN A 383 1.57 -7.74 -8.59
CA ASN A 383 0.98 -7.97 -7.27
C ASN A 383 0.26 -6.72 -6.73
N ALA A 384 0.72 -5.51 -7.04
CA ALA A 384 -0.01 -4.27 -6.72
C ALA A 384 -1.25 -4.08 -7.61
N ARG A 385 -1.33 -4.78 -8.74
CA ARG A 385 -2.46 -4.76 -9.68
C ARG A 385 -3.49 -5.87 -9.42
N ALA A 386 -3.38 -6.56 -8.28
CA ALA A 386 -4.39 -7.50 -7.79
C ALA A 386 -5.75 -6.82 -7.64
N LEU A 387 -6.81 -7.44 -8.17
CA LEU A 387 -8.18 -6.90 -8.13
C LEU A 387 -8.64 -6.56 -6.71
N MET A 388 -9.36 -5.44 -6.57
CA MET A 388 -9.93 -4.99 -5.29
C MET A 388 -10.97 -5.98 -4.76
N ALA A 389 -10.75 -6.48 -3.54
CA ALA A 389 -11.62 -7.46 -2.89
C ALA A 389 -12.75 -6.77 -2.12
N TRP A 390 -13.96 -6.75 -2.69
CA TRP A 390 -15.16 -6.18 -2.09
C TRP A 390 -15.86 -7.14 -1.13
N ASN A 391 -16.02 -8.41 -1.51
CA ASN A 391 -16.66 -9.45 -0.71
C ASN A 391 -16.05 -10.83 -0.99
N ASN A 392 -16.77 -11.91 -0.67
CA ASN A 392 -16.33 -13.30 -0.86
C ASN A 392 -16.84 -13.97 -2.17
N ASP A 393 -17.54 -13.23 -3.04
CA ASP A 393 -18.05 -13.71 -4.33
C ASP A 393 -16.91 -13.99 -5.34
N LYS A 394 -17.29 -14.47 -6.53
CA LYS A 394 -16.38 -14.64 -7.67
C LYS A 394 -15.52 -13.39 -7.89
N ASN A 395 -14.22 -13.58 -8.07
CA ASN A 395 -13.21 -12.52 -8.20
C ASN A 395 -13.23 -11.48 -7.06
N GLY A 396 -13.70 -11.85 -5.86
CA GLY A 396 -13.86 -10.94 -4.72
C GLY A 396 -14.95 -9.88 -4.90
N GLY A 397 -15.95 -10.13 -5.76
CA GLY A 397 -17.01 -9.16 -6.06
C GLY A 397 -16.56 -8.01 -6.96
N PHE A 398 -15.35 -8.07 -7.53
CA PHE A 398 -14.88 -7.12 -8.55
C PHE A 398 -15.62 -7.27 -9.89
N SER A 399 -15.82 -8.52 -10.35
CA SER A 399 -16.44 -8.86 -11.63
C SER A 399 -17.01 -10.28 -11.61
N ASN A 400 -18.11 -10.51 -12.32
CA ASN A 400 -18.64 -11.87 -12.57
C ASN A 400 -18.00 -12.59 -13.76
N SER A 401 -17.09 -11.95 -14.51
CA SER A 401 -16.41 -12.55 -15.67
C SER A 401 -15.63 -13.83 -15.33
N THR A 402 -15.48 -14.73 -16.30
CA THR A 402 -14.57 -15.90 -16.21
C THR A 402 -13.11 -15.52 -16.40
N GLU A 403 -12.84 -14.47 -17.16
CA GLU A 403 -11.50 -13.94 -17.42
C GLU A 403 -11.42 -12.50 -16.89
N THR A 404 -10.29 -12.11 -16.33
CA THR A 404 -10.09 -10.79 -15.71
C THR A 404 -8.71 -10.26 -16.07
N VAL A 405 -8.56 -8.93 -16.10
CA VAL A 405 -7.31 -8.26 -16.48
C VAL A 405 -6.10 -8.71 -15.64
N THR A 406 -6.34 -8.98 -14.37
CA THR A 406 -5.38 -9.54 -13.41
C THR A 406 -6.13 -10.47 -12.45
N PRO A 407 -5.48 -11.48 -11.84
CA PRO A 407 -6.12 -12.26 -10.79
C PRO A 407 -6.41 -11.43 -9.52
N VAL A 408 -7.47 -11.80 -8.80
CA VAL A 408 -7.69 -11.38 -7.41
C VAL A 408 -6.69 -12.13 -6.50
N SER A 409 -6.27 -11.54 -5.37
CA SER A 409 -5.39 -12.23 -4.42
C SER A 409 -6.05 -13.48 -3.81
N ASN A 410 -5.31 -14.59 -3.70
CA ASN A 410 -5.78 -15.86 -3.16
C ASN A 410 -6.39 -15.79 -1.74
N SER A 411 -6.17 -14.69 -0.99
CA SER A 411 -6.77 -14.46 0.34
C SER A 411 -8.08 -13.65 0.34
N TYR A 412 -8.69 -13.35 -0.83
CA TYR A 412 -9.83 -12.43 -0.91
C TYR A 412 -11.05 -12.86 -0.08
N LYS A 413 -11.30 -14.17 0.08
CA LYS A 413 -12.45 -14.66 0.85
C LYS A 413 -12.37 -14.31 2.34
N GLN A 414 -11.17 -14.07 2.85
CA GLN A 414 -10.90 -13.64 4.22
C GLN A 414 -10.65 -12.12 4.28
N ILE A 415 -9.92 -11.57 3.31
CA ILE A 415 -9.49 -10.17 3.25
C ILE A 415 -10.27 -9.45 2.15
N ASN A 416 -11.43 -8.89 2.51
CA ASN A 416 -12.25 -8.05 1.64
C ASN A 416 -12.97 -6.96 2.45
N VAL A 417 -13.62 -6.02 1.77
CA VAL A 417 -14.33 -4.90 2.39
C VAL A 417 -15.46 -5.37 3.32
N GLU A 418 -16.28 -6.34 2.90
CA GLU A 418 -17.44 -6.85 3.66
C GLU A 418 -17.05 -7.54 4.98
N THR A 419 -16.05 -8.44 4.96
CA THR A 419 -15.54 -9.09 6.18
C THR A 419 -14.90 -8.08 7.13
N GLN A 420 -14.29 -7.02 6.61
CA GLN A 420 -13.66 -5.98 7.41
C GLN A 420 -14.64 -4.95 7.99
N PHE A 421 -15.74 -4.62 7.30
CA PHE A 421 -16.84 -3.86 7.89
C PHE A 421 -17.44 -4.57 9.11
N SER A 422 -17.58 -5.89 9.03
CA SER A 422 -18.13 -6.73 10.11
C SER A 422 -17.19 -6.89 11.31
N ASN A 423 -15.90 -6.56 11.15
CA ASN A 423 -14.86 -6.72 12.17
C ASN A 423 -14.36 -5.37 12.68
N LYS A 424 -14.80 -4.97 13.88
CA LYS A 424 -14.35 -3.75 14.60
C LYS A 424 -12.84 -3.63 14.89
N TYR A 425 -12.04 -4.65 14.56
CA TYR A 425 -10.58 -4.66 14.75
C TYR A 425 -9.81 -4.86 13.42
N SER A 426 -10.50 -4.68 12.29
CA SER A 426 -9.95 -4.79 10.94
C SER A 426 -9.00 -3.63 10.57
N PRO A 427 -8.06 -3.86 9.63
CA PRO A 427 -7.30 -2.79 8.99
C PRO A 427 -8.18 -1.66 8.43
N LEU A 428 -9.31 -1.97 7.79
CA LEU A 428 -10.20 -0.96 7.20
C LEU A 428 -10.72 0.06 8.23
N LEU A 429 -11.29 -0.44 9.34
CA LEU A 429 -11.83 0.43 10.39
C LEU A 429 -10.71 1.19 11.11
N PHE A 430 -9.56 0.56 11.29
CA PHE A 430 -8.38 1.20 11.88
C PHE A 430 -7.85 2.37 11.04
N ASN A 431 -7.79 2.23 9.70
CA ASN A 431 -7.43 3.32 8.79
C ASN A 431 -8.42 4.50 8.92
N LYS A 432 -9.72 4.21 8.95
CA LYS A 432 -10.76 5.23 9.19
C LYS A 432 -10.63 5.92 10.55
N GLU A 433 -10.31 5.18 11.62
CA GLU A 433 -10.09 5.76 12.95
C GLU A 433 -8.88 6.69 12.98
N LEU A 434 -7.76 6.32 12.34
CA LEU A 434 -6.57 7.18 12.18
C LEU A 434 -6.87 8.47 11.38
N ILE A 435 -7.68 8.37 10.32
CA ILE A 435 -8.15 9.54 9.56
C ILE A 435 -9.07 10.41 10.42
N SER A 436 -9.96 9.80 11.20
CA SER A 436 -10.89 10.49 12.10
C SER A 436 -10.17 11.24 13.23
N LEU A 437 -9.09 10.68 13.79
CA LEU A 437 -8.20 11.39 14.72
C LEU A 437 -7.69 12.71 14.11
N SER A 438 -7.36 12.69 12.81
CA SER A 438 -6.90 13.87 12.07
C SER A 438 -8.02 14.81 11.57
N LYS A 439 -9.31 14.47 11.72
CA LYS A 439 -10.42 15.29 11.17
C LYS A 439 -11.42 15.78 12.21
N THR A 440 -11.86 14.91 13.12
CA THR A 440 -13.00 15.16 14.01
C THR A 440 -12.69 15.04 15.49
N SER A 441 -11.55 14.45 15.88
CA SER A 441 -11.19 14.31 17.30
C SER A 441 -10.78 15.62 17.97
N GLU A 442 -10.82 15.63 19.31
CA GLU A 442 -10.23 16.67 20.17
C GLU A 442 -8.75 16.94 19.82
N TYR A 443 -8.02 15.92 19.36
CA TYR A 443 -6.60 15.98 19.01
C TYR A 443 -6.32 16.44 17.57
N LYS A 444 -7.33 16.82 16.76
CA LYS A 444 -7.15 17.13 15.33
C LYS A 444 -6.03 18.15 15.04
N GLU A 445 -5.82 19.13 15.93
CA GLU A 445 -4.76 20.14 15.76
C GLU A 445 -3.36 19.54 15.92
N ILE A 446 -3.17 18.58 16.85
CA ILE A 446 -1.89 17.89 17.02
C ILE A 446 -1.53 17.03 15.80
N PHE A 447 -2.53 16.44 15.14
CA PHE A 447 -2.33 15.62 13.95
C PHE A 447 -2.10 16.46 12.68
N ASN A 448 -2.78 17.61 12.52
CA ASN A 448 -2.67 18.47 11.32
C ASN A 448 -1.54 19.51 11.38
N ARG A 449 -1.24 20.04 12.57
CA ARG A 449 -0.33 21.19 12.79
C ARG A 449 0.77 20.91 13.80
N GLY A 450 0.60 19.92 14.67
CA GLY A 450 1.62 19.55 15.64
C GLY A 450 2.92 19.12 14.97
N SER A 451 4.04 19.53 15.55
CA SER A 451 5.38 19.06 15.17
C SER A 451 5.45 17.53 15.17
N TYR A 452 6.41 16.96 14.42
CA TYR A 452 6.59 15.51 14.30
C TYR A 452 8.07 15.16 14.52
N LYS A 453 8.34 14.19 15.40
CA LYS A 453 9.69 13.64 15.62
C LYS A 453 9.57 12.12 15.69
N ILE A 454 10.38 11.40 14.90
CA ILE A 454 10.41 9.93 14.85
C ILE A 454 11.83 9.42 15.14
N SER A 455 11.94 8.29 15.85
CA SER A 455 13.22 7.61 16.11
C SER A 455 13.00 6.11 16.37
N SER A 456 14.04 5.28 16.22
CA SER A 456 13.99 3.83 16.46
C SER A 456 15.02 3.34 17.50
N GLN A 457 15.60 4.26 18.28
CA GLN A 457 16.72 4.01 19.20
C GLN A 457 16.43 4.43 20.65
N LYS A 458 15.42 5.28 20.90
CA LYS A 458 15.27 5.97 22.20
C LYS A 458 14.60 5.17 23.31
N LEU A 459 13.74 4.19 22.97
CA LEU A 459 12.88 3.48 23.94
C LEU A 459 13.03 1.95 23.91
N GLY A 460 14.15 1.46 23.36
CA GLY A 460 14.42 0.04 23.16
C GLY A 460 14.81 -0.28 21.72
N LEU A 461 15.66 -1.28 21.52
CA LEU A 461 16.26 -1.59 20.21
C LEU A 461 15.24 -2.24 19.26
N GLY A 462 14.68 -1.41 18.37
CA GLY A 462 13.65 -1.80 17.41
C GLY A 462 12.23 -1.35 17.76
N VAL A 463 12.03 -0.49 18.76
CA VAL A 463 10.75 0.22 18.94
C VAL A 463 10.81 1.57 18.20
N ILE A 464 9.89 1.80 17.27
CA ILE A 464 9.68 3.14 16.69
C ILE A 464 8.94 3.98 17.74
N HIS A 465 9.49 5.15 18.05
CA HIS A 465 8.84 6.17 18.86
C HIS A 465 8.59 7.41 18.00
N ILE A 466 7.31 7.77 17.85
CA ILE A 466 6.86 9.06 17.29
C ILE A 466 6.39 9.95 18.44
N ILE A 467 6.72 11.23 18.36
CA ILE A 467 6.18 12.30 19.19
C ILE A 467 5.46 13.32 18.29
N ARG A 468 4.24 13.70 18.65
CA ARG A 468 3.57 14.91 18.17
C ARG A 468 3.45 15.92 19.31
N LYS A 469 3.73 17.20 19.07
CA LYS A 469 3.46 18.30 20.02
C LYS A 469 2.79 19.49 19.32
N HIS A 470 1.73 20.05 19.90
CA HIS A 470 1.06 21.29 19.45
C HIS A 470 0.58 22.06 20.68
N ASN A 471 1.03 23.31 20.84
CA ASN A 471 0.92 24.05 22.10
C ASN A 471 1.44 23.18 23.26
N GLU A 472 0.69 23.09 24.35
CA GLU A 472 1.02 22.28 25.53
C GLU A 472 0.61 20.79 25.38
N GLN A 473 -0.16 20.44 24.33
CA GLN A 473 -0.58 19.05 24.09
C GLN A 473 0.52 18.22 23.42
N GLU A 474 0.67 16.97 23.88
CA GLU A 474 1.60 15.98 23.35
C GLU A 474 0.91 14.63 23.10
N ILE A 475 1.32 13.92 22.06
CA ILE A 475 0.95 12.52 21.79
C ILE A 475 2.21 11.71 21.49
N HIS A 476 2.32 10.55 22.14
CA HIS A 476 3.35 9.56 21.90
C HIS A 476 2.76 8.40 21.09
N MET A 477 3.54 7.82 20.19
CA MET A 477 3.16 6.60 19.49
C MET A 477 4.34 5.64 19.54
N LEU A 478 4.10 4.45 20.09
CA LEU A 478 5.11 3.40 20.22
C LEU A 478 4.71 2.24 19.31
N ILE A 479 5.58 1.85 18.38
CA ILE A 479 5.30 0.83 17.37
C ILE A 479 6.47 -0.16 17.33
N ASN A 480 6.21 -1.40 17.71
CA ASN A 480 7.06 -2.52 17.32
C ASN A 480 6.84 -2.79 15.83
N PHE A 481 7.89 -2.71 15.01
CA PHE A 481 7.80 -2.97 13.57
C PHE A 481 8.52 -4.29 13.21
N SER A 482 8.25 -5.34 13.98
CA SER A 482 8.84 -6.67 13.79
C SER A 482 7.91 -7.80 14.28
N ASN A 483 8.20 -9.03 13.85
CA ASN A 483 7.46 -10.24 14.24
C ASN A 483 7.93 -10.87 15.58
N LYS A 484 8.83 -10.21 16.31
CA LYS A 484 9.33 -10.60 17.65
C LYS A 484 8.82 -9.59 18.69
N GLU A 485 8.57 -10.00 19.92
CA GLU A 485 8.24 -9.08 21.03
C GLU A 485 9.41 -8.12 21.33
N LYS A 486 9.11 -6.89 21.76
CA LYS A 486 10.11 -5.84 22.04
C LYS A 486 9.88 -5.17 23.40
N ASN A 487 10.85 -5.28 24.30
CA ASN A 487 10.82 -4.57 25.59
C ASN A 487 10.89 -3.05 25.39
N ILE A 488 10.10 -2.31 26.16
CA ILE A 488 10.17 -0.85 26.26
C ILE A 488 11.08 -0.49 27.45
N THR A 489 12.06 0.37 27.22
CA THR A 489 13.08 0.74 28.24
C THR A 489 12.77 2.00 29.04
N THR A 490 11.57 2.58 28.90
CA THR A 490 11.09 3.66 29.80
C THR A 490 10.11 3.13 30.83
N HIS A 491 10.22 3.64 32.05
CA HIS A 491 9.32 3.35 33.17
C HIS A 491 8.45 4.55 33.58
N LYS A 492 8.53 5.67 32.85
CA LYS A 492 7.81 6.92 33.14
C LYS A 492 7.12 7.45 31.88
N MET A 493 5.93 6.92 31.58
CA MET A 493 5.06 7.40 30.50
C MET A 493 3.61 6.91 30.70
N GLY A 494 3.00 7.27 31.83
CA GLY A 494 1.57 7.02 32.07
C GLY A 494 0.70 7.84 31.11
N GLY A 495 -0.47 7.32 30.72
CA GLY A 495 -1.34 8.04 29.79
C GLY A 495 -2.52 7.23 29.23
N LYS A 496 -3.49 7.95 28.66
CA LYS A 496 -4.68 7.42 27.98
C LYS A 496 -4.28 6.88 26.62
N VAL A 497 -4.35 5.56 26.43
CA VAL A 497 -4.23 4.95 25.08
C VAL A 497 -5.49 5.28 24.28
N LEU A 498 -5.32 5.97 23.16
CA LEU A 498 -6.41 6.33 22.24
C LEU A 498 -6.75 5.20 21.27
N LEU A 499 -5.73 4.49 20.80
CA LEU A 499 -5.83 3.51 19.72
C LEU A 499 -4.67 2.50 19.81
N SER A 500 -4.94 1.23 19.52
CA SER A 500 -3.95 0.15 19.49
C SER A 500 -4.18 -0.76 18.28
N THR A 501 -3.10 -1.21 17.61
CA THR A 501 -3.21 -2.24 16.55
C THR A 501 -3.83 -3.53 17.10
N TYR A 502 -3.64 -3.82 18.39
CA TYR A 502 -4.28 -4.90 19.14
C TYR A 502 -5.58 -4.42 19.80
N GLY A 503 -6.63 -4.17 19.00
CA GLY A 503 -7.86 -3.48 19.44
C GLY A 503 -8.68 -4.09 20.60
N GLN A 504 -8.40 -5.32 21.03
CA GLN A 504 -8.99 -5.87 22.27
C GLN A 504 -8.24 -5.44 23.54
N LYS A 505 -6.96 -5.05 23.43
CA LYS A 505 -6.07 -4.80 24.56
C LYS A 505 -6.28 -3.37 25.07
N ARG A 506 -6.78 -3.28 26.31
CA ARG A 506 -6.86 -2.02 27.07
C ARG A 506 -5.63 -1.89 27.97
N TYR A 507 -5.22 -0.66 28.24
CA TYR A 507 -4.05 -0.33 29.03
C TYR A 507 -4.45 0.72 30.07
N SER A 508 -4.13 0.47 31.35
CA SER A 508 -4.14 1.49 32.41
C SER A 508 -2.80 2.23 32.48
N GLU A 509 -1.72 1.56 32.08
CA GLU A 509 -0.33 2.02 32.14
C GLU A 509 0.40 1.62 30.85
N LEU A 510 1.58 2.20 30.62
CA LEU A 510 2.44 1.79 29.52
C LEU A 510 2.81 0.30 29.64
N PRO A 511 2.65 -0.53 28.58
CA PRO A 511 3.10 -1.91 28.66
C PRO A 511 4.63 -1.98 28.73
N LYS A 512 5.16 -2.94 29.49
CA LYS A 512 6.62 -3.17 29.62
C LYS A 512 7.27 -3.70 28.34
N SER A 513 6.45 -4.21 27.41
CA SER A 513 6.84 -4.73 26.11
C SER A 513 5.72 -4.54 25.09
N LEU A 514 6.10 -4.50 23.82
CA LEU A 514 5.19 -4.49 22.66
C LEU A 514 5.22 -5.84 21.96
N LEU A 515 4.05 -6.45 21.81
CA LEU A 515 3.85 -7.68 21.03
C LEU A 515 4.24 -7.47 19.54
N PRO A 516 4.41 -8.55 18.76
CA PRO A 516 4.69 -8.47 17.32
C PRO A 516 3.73 -7.51 16.57
N PHE A 517 4.28 -6.52 15.87
CA PHE A 517 3.49 -5.45 15.21
C PHE A 517 2.51 -4.67 16.12
N GLU A 518 2.75 -4.65 17.43
CA GLU A 518 1.96 -3.85 18.36
C GLU A 518 2.33 -2.37 18.26
N GLY A 519 1.35 -1.55 17.87
CA GLY A 519 1.43 -0.10 17.84
C GLY A 519 0.37 0.52 18.75
N ILE A 520 0.74 1.49 19.58
CA ILE A 520 -0.16 2.21 20.49
C ILE A 520 0.01 3.72 20.36
N ILE A 521 -1.10 4.46 20.37
CA ILE A 521 -1.16 5.93 20.43
C ILE A 521 -1.58 6.33 21.85
N ILE A 522 -0.76 7.15 22.52
CA ILE A 522 -0.89 7.52 23.93
C ILE A 522 -0.93 9.05 24.06
N VAL A 523 -1.90 9.56 24.82
CA VAL A 523 -1.86 10.92 25.38
C VAL A 523 -1.28 10.80 26.79
N PRO A 524 -0.13 11.43 27.10
CA PRO A 524 0.40 11.44 28.46
C PRO A 524 -0.63 11.97 29.46
N GLY A 525 -0.63 11.43 30.68
CA GLY A 525 -1.30 12.09 31.80
C GLY A 525 -0.55 13.35 32.21
N GLU A 526 -1.23 14.28 32.86
CA GLU A 526 -0.54 15.30 33.66
C GLU A 526 0.21 14.58 34.79
N GLU A 527 1.48 14.94 35.04
CA GLU A 527 2.19 14.45 36.22
C GLU A 527 1.60 15.15 37.44
N GLU A 528 0.77 14.43 38.21
CA GLU A 528 0.42 14.83 39.57
C GLU A 528 1.72 15.02 40.36
N ASN A 529 2.08 16.27 40.61
CA ASN A 529 3.27 16.61 41.38
C ASN A 529 2.98 16.31 42.85
N GLU A 530 3.34 15.10 43.30
CA GLU A 530 3.29 14.66 44.70
C GLU A 530 4.10 15.62 45.61
N SER A 531 3.45 16.71 46.00
CA SER A 531 3.91 17.61 47.06
C SER A 531 3.44 17.03 48.39
N PRO A 532 4.33 16.82 49.37
CA PRO A 532 3.99 16.02 50.55
C PRO A 532 3.05 16.75 51.50
N GLN A 533 1.92 16.09 51.79
CA GLN A 533 1.04 16.26 52.95
C GLN A 533 0.32 17.61 53.14
N THR A 534 -1.01 17.55 53.18
CA THR A 534 -1.73 17.63 54.47
C THR A 534 -3.02 16.80 54.44
N GLU A 535 -3.25 15.98 55.46
CA GLU A 535 -4.58 15.45 55.76
C GLU A 535 -5.38 16.54 56.48
N GLU A 536 -6.57 16.92 56.00
CA GLU A 536 -7.57 17.56 56.86
C GLU A 536 -9.00 17.18 56.46
N VAL A 537 -9.87 17.00 57.46
CA VAL A 537 -11.13 16.26 57.33
C VAL A 537 -12.32 17.20 57.21
N ILE A 538 -13.11 17.07 56.13
CA ILE A 538 -14.50 17.55 56.09
C ILE A 538 -15.42 16.46 55.54
N ASN A 539 -16.09 15.75 56.44
CA ASN A 539 -17.32 15.01 56.13
C ASN A 539 -18.43 15.99 55.74
N LYS A 540 -19.14 15.73 54.63
CA LYS A 540 -20.50 16.24 54.41
C LYS A 540 -21.27 15.37 53.43
N GLU A 541 -22.35 14.76 53.92
CA GLU A 541 -23.31 14.02 53.11
C GLU A 541 -24.09 14.97 52.19
N VAL A 542 -24.29 14.58 50.93
CA VAL A 542 -25.35 15.13 50.06
C VAL A 542 -26.04 13.96 49.37
N LYS A 543 -27.35 14.10 49.16
CA LYS A 543 -28.28 13.00 48.83
C LYS A 543 -28.21 12.56 47.37
N VAL A 544 -28.60 11.31 47.15
CA VAL A 544 -28.99 10.78 45.83
C VAL A 544 -30.29 11.45 45.37
N THR A 545 -30.31 11.99 44.16
CA THR A 545 -31.53 12.33 43.39
C THR A 545 -31.30 12.12 41.90
N ASP A 546 -32.06 11.18 41.34
CA ASP A 546 -32.64 11.11 39.98
C ASP A 546 -31.78 11.28 38.71
N ILE A 547 -31.90 10.26 37.84
CA ILE A 547 -31.36 10.22 36.47
C ILE A 547 -32.52 10.46 35.48
N PRO A 548 -32.45 11.46 34.59
CA PRO A 548 -33.43 11.61 33.51
C PRO A 548 -33.28 10.50 32.46
N SER A 549 -34.38 9.83 32.13
CA SER A 549 -34.42 8.76 31.10
C SER A 549 -34.43 9.33 29.68
N GLN A 550 -33.88 8.59 28.71
CA GLN A 550 -33.92 8.95 27.29
C GLN A 550 -35.32 8.77 26.69
N GLU A 551 -35.75 9.72 25.87
CA GLU A 551 -37.00 9.64 25.11
C GLU A 551 -36.93 8.56 24.02
N LYS A 552 -38.04 7.83 23.83
CA LYS A 552 -38.25 6.94 22.68
C LYS A 552 -39.29 7.56 21.75
N MET A 553 -38.94 7.73 20.48
CA MET A 553 -39.93 8.03 19.44
C MET A 553 -40.87 6.84 19.24
N ILE A 554 -42.17 7.14 19.10
CA ILE A 554 -43.21 6.19 18.77
C ILE A 554 -43.41 6.21 17.24
N VAL A 555 -43.64 5.04 16.65
CA VAL A 555 -44.12 4.90 15.26
C VAL A 555 -45.27 3.89 15.27
N GLU A 556 -46.40 4.27 14.68
CA GLU A 556 -47.63 3.47 14.65
C GLU A 556 -47.61 2.47 13.47
N PRO A 557 -48.24 1.28 13.60
CA PRO A 557 -48.46 0.37 12.48
C PRO A 557 -49.59 0.86 11.57
N LYS A 558 -49.58 0.43 10.30
CA LYS A 558 -50.72 0.56 9.38
C LYS A 558 -51.41 -0.76 9.16
N GLU A 559 -52.72 -0.68 8.88
CA GLU A 559 -53.62 -1.81 8.68
C GLU A 559 -53.47 -2.44 7.29
N GLU A 560 -53.74 -3.75 7.20
CA GLU A 560 -53.96 -4.46 5.93
C GLU A 560 -55.47 -4.57 5.64
N VAL A 561 -55.85 -4.57 4.36
CA VAL A 561 -57.25 -4.68 3.91
C VAL A 561 -57.46 -6.03 3.21
N GLN A 562 -58.59 -6.68 3.50
CA GLN A 562 -59.02 -7.94 2.89
C GLN A 562 -59.87 -7.69 1.63
N GLU A 563 -59.73 -8.54 0.62
CA GLU A 563 -60.78 -8.79 -0.40
C GLU A 563 -60.93 -10.30 -0.63
N GLU A 564 -62.16 -10.76 -0.88
CA GLU A 564 -62.52 -12.16 -1.09
C GLU A 564 -62.63 -12.51 -2.58
N VAL A 565 -62.31 -13.76 -2.96
CA VAL A 565 -62.87 -14.39 -4.16
C VAL A 565 -63.24 -15.85 -3.86
N GLN A 566 -64.44 -16.25 -4.26
CA GLN A 566 -65.01 -17.60 -4.06
C GLN A 566 -64.64 -18.56 -5.20
N VAL A 567 -64.57 -19.86 -4.90
CA VAL A 567 -64.66 -20.95 -5.90
C VAL A 567 -65.55 -22.08 -5.32
N THR A 568 -66.30 -22.76 -6.20
CA THR A 568 -67.43 -23.67 -5.88
C THR A 568 -67.06 -25.15 -5.74
N GLU A 569 -68.03 -25.97 -5.30
CA GLU A 569 -67.86 -27.36 -4.85
C GLU A 569 -67.94 -28.49 -5.91
N GLN A 570 -67.34 -29.66 -5.56
CA GLN A 570 -67.86 -31.05 -5.75
C GLN A 570 -68.01 -31.68 -7.17
N PRO A 571 -68.24 -33.02 -7.32
CA PRO A 571 -67.94 -34.20 -6.47
C PRO A 571 -67.35 -35.43 -7.26
N ILE A 572 -67.50 -36.66 -6.72
CA ILE A 572 -67.37 -38.03 -7.33
C ILE A 572 -65.94 -38.65 -7.27
N ILE A 573 -65.58 -39.72 -6.51
CA ILE A 573 -66.08 -41.13 -6.34
C ILE A 573 -65.55 -42.04 -7.48
N ASP A 574 -64.89 -43.21 -7.32
CA ASP A 574 -64.69 -44.20 -6.21
C ASP A 574 -63.27 -44.90 -6.41
N LYS A 575 -62.74 -46.00 -5.80
CA LYS A 575 -63.17 -47.09 -4.86
C LYS A 575 -61.94 -47.87 -4.29
N GLU A 576 -62.19 -48.80 -3.33
CA GLU A 576 -61.59 -50.15 -3.03
C GLU A 576 -60.12 -50.54 -3.45
N VAL A 577 -59.32 -51.31 -2.66
CA VAL A 577 -59.49 -51.92 -1.30
C VAL A 577 -58.14 -52.21 -0.60
N GLU A 578 -58.23 -52.65 0.68
CA GLU A 578 -57.22 -52.86 1.73
C GLU A 578 -56.00 -53.78 1.47
N GLU A 579 -54.91 -53.57 2.23
CA GLU A 579 -54.36 -54.61 3.14
C GLU A 579 -53.60 -53.97 4.34
N ILE A 580 -53.62 -54.59 5.52
CA ILE A 580 -53.10 -54.03 6.79
C ILE A 580 -51.75 -54.65 7.19
N LYS A 581 -50.77 -53.84 7.59
CA LYS A 581 -49.51 -54.25 8.24
C LYS A 581 -49.20 -53.39 9.48
N PRO A 582 -48.37 -53.88 10.43
CA PRO A 582 -48.45 -53.46 11.84
C PRO A 582 -47.92 -52.05 12.13
N SER A 583 -48.45 -51.46 13.20
CA SER A 583 -48.15 -50.10 13.65
C SER A 583 -46.72 -49.95 14.19
N GLU A 584 -45.95 -49.05 13.57
CA GLU A 584 -44.75 -48.47 14.18
C GLU A 584 -45.14 -47.53 15.36
N PRO A 585 -44.20 -47.17 16.26
CA PRO A 585 -44.47 -46.24 17.34
C PRO A 585 -44.89 -44.87 16.79
N ILE A 586 -46.06 -44.37 17.17
CA ILE A 586 -46.56 -43.07 16.70
C ILE A 586 -45.71 -41.95 17.31
N ASP A 587 -44.77 -41.44 16.53
CA ASP A 587 -43.97 -40.27 16.87
C ASP A 587 -44.86 -39.01 16.81
N ASN A 588 -45.47 -38.68 17.95
CA ASN A 588 -46.39 -37.56 18.13
C ASN A 588 -45.75 -36.16 17.98
N ARG A 589 -44.44 -36.05 17.71
CA ARG A 589 -43.79 -34.75 17.43
C ARG A 589 -44.35 -34.12 16.15
N THR A 590 -44.57 -32.82 16.20
CA THR A 590 -44.98 -31.99 15.06
C THR A 590 -43.90 -31.98 13.96
N PRO A 591 -44.26 -31.62 12.70
CA PRO A 591 -43.27 -31.48 11.63
C PRO A 591 -42.12 -30.51 11.98
N GLU A 592 -42.42 -29.42 12.69
CA GLU A 592 -41.44 -28.41 13.11
C GLU A 592 -40.51 -28.90 14.22
N GLU A 593 -40.95 -29.82 15.09
CA GLU A 593 -40.09 -30.48 16.07
C GLU A 593 -39.16 -31.49 15.38
N LYS A 594 -39.70 -32.29 14.45
CA LYS A 594 -38.92 -33.26 13.64
C LYS A 594 -37.90 -32.61 12.72
N GLU A 595 -38.10 -31.34 12.35
CA GLU A 595 -37.13 -30.54 11.60
C GLU A 595 -36.07 -29.92 12.52
N ARG A 596 -36.48 -29.34 13.67
CA ARG A 596 -35.53 -28.80 14.66
C ARG A 596 -34.59 -29.86 15.24
N ASP A 597 -35.08 -31.08 15.46
CA ASP A 597 -34.24 -32.19 15.91
C ASP A 597 -33.24 -32.62 14.81
N ARG A 598 -33.67 -32.71 13.54
CA ARG A 598 -32.77 -32.97 12.40
C ARG A 598 -31.69 -31.90 12.25
N GLN A 599 -32.03 -30.63 12.43
CA GLN A 599 -31.07 -29.52 12.37
C GLN A 599 -30.06 -29.58 13.53
N ARG A 600 -30.48 -30.00 14.73
CA ARG A 600 -29.57 -30.27 15.86
C ARG A 600 -28.65 -31.45 15.62
N GLU A 601 -29.16 -32.55 15.08
CA GLU A 601 -28.35 -33.73 14.74
C GLU A 601 -27.32 -33.40 13.65
N ALA A 602 -27.73 -32.62 12.63
CA ALA A 602 -26.82 -32.12 11.60
C ALA A 602 -25.73 -31.22 12.18
N GLN A 603 -26.08 -30.25 13.04
CA GLN A 603 -25.11 -29.39 13.73
C GLN A 603 -24.13 -30.21 14.59
N LEU A 604 -24.61 -31.20 15.34
CA LEU A 604 -23.78 -32.07 16.18
C LEU A 604 -22.85 -32.96 15.34
N ALA A 605 -23.29 -33.43 14.17
CA ALA A 605 -22.46 -34.17 13.23
C ALA A 605 -21.38 -33.26 12.60
N THR A 606 -21.73 -32.04 12.17
CA THR A 606 -20.78 -31.05 11.68
C THR A 606 -19.73 -30.68 12.74
N GLN A 607 -20.14 -30.48 13.99
CA GLN A 607 -19.21 -30.15 15.08
C GLN A 607 -18.21 -31.30 15.34
N LYS A 608 -18.67 -32.56 15.35
CA LYS A 608 -17.77 -33.72 15.49
C LYS A 608 -16.75 -33.83 14.35
N LEU A 609 -17.15 -33.53 13.12
CA LEU A 609 -16.24 -33.50 11.96
C LEU A 609 -15.19 -32.38 12.09
N ILE A 610 -15.57 -31.20 12.61
CA ILE A 610 -14.64 -30.10 12.89
C ILE A 610 -13.66 -30.49 14.01
N GLU A 611 -14.12 -31.10 15.10
CA GLU A 611 -13.29 -31.56 16.22
C GLU A 611 -12.28 -32.64 15.76
N GLN A 612 -12.71 -33.57 14.89
CA GLN A 612 -11.83 -34.57 14.28
C GLN A 612 -10.77 -33.91 13.36
N ALA A 613 -11.16 -33.02 12.44
CA ALA A 613 -10.22 -32.35 11.55
C ALA A 613 -9.18 -31.51 12.33
N GLN A 614 -9.60 -30.83 13.41
CA GLN A 614 -8.67 -30.13 14.31
C GLN A 614 -7.74 -31.09 15.07
N LYS A 615 -8.17 -32.31 15.39
CA LYS A 615 -7.31 -33.33 16.01
C LYS A 615 -6.24 -33.80 15.01
N GLU A 616 -6.64 -34.20 13.81
CA GLU A 616 -5.74 -34.65 12.75
C GLU A 616 -4.71 -33.56 12.38
N GLN A 617 -5.14 -32.29 12.31
CA GLN A 617 -4.24 -31.16 12.08
C GLN A 617 -3.21 -30.95 13.20
N ARG A 618 -3.56 -31.21 14.47
CA ARG A 618 -2.62 -31.14 15.61
C ARG A 618 -1.58 -32.25 15.55
N GLU A 619 -2.00 -33.49 15.29
CA GLU A 619 -1.11 -34.65 15.16
C GLU A 619 -0.14 -34.47 13.96
N GLU A 620 -0.60 -33.91 12.84
CA GLU A 620 0.28 -33.58 11.71
C GLU A 620 1.29 -32.46 12.04
N LEU A 621 0.86 -31.44 12.81
CA LEU A 621 1.73 -30.34 13.22
C LEU A 621 2.83 -30.80 14.19
N GLU A 622 2.49 -31.70 15.13
CA GLU A 622 3.46 -32.32 16.05
C GLU A 622 4.47 -33.19 15.29
N ARG A 623 4.01 -34.03 14.36
CA ARG A 623 4.90 -34.81 13.48
C ARG A 623 5.84 -33.93 12.66
N LYS A 624 5.34 -32.83 12.08
CA LYS A 624 6.15 -31.83 11.37
C LYS A 624 7.12 -31.09 12.29
N SER A 625 6.79 -30.89 13.56
CA SER A 625 7.66 -30.29 14.57
C SER A 625 8.81 -31.24 14.97
N GLN A 626 8.51 -32.53 15.12
CA GLN A 626 9.51 -33.55 15.46
C GLN A 626 10.54 -33.75 14.34
N LEU A 627 10.09 -33.89 13.09
CA LEU A 627 10.99 -34.01 11.92
C LEU A 627 11.97 -32.83 11.79
N ARG A 628 11.52 -31.60 12.09
CA ARG A 628 12.41 -30.41 12.09
C ARG A 628 13.46 -30.44 13.21
N LYS A 629 13.16 -31.05 14.37
CA LYS A 629 14.15 -31.21 15.45
C LYS A 629 15.23 -32.22 15.05
N GLU A 630 14.83 -33.32 14.41
CA GLU A 630 15.73 -34.36 13.91
C GLU A 630 16.63 -33.82 12.78
N GLU A 631 16.07 -33.07 11.83
CA GLU A 631 16.84 -32.44 10.74
C GLU A 631 17.80 -31.34 11.25
N PHE A 632 17.37 -30.51 12.22
CA PHE A 632 18.23 -29.51 12.86
C PHE A 632 19.37 -30.15 13.66
N ALA A 633 19.13 -31.28 14.33
CA ALA A 633 20.16 -32.06 15.00
C ALA A 633 21.19 -32.62 13.99
N ARG A 634 20.73 -33.19 12.87
CA ARG A 634 21.60 -33.70 11.81
C ARG A 634 22.49 -32.58 11.23
N LYS A 635 21.93 -31.40 10.95
CA LYS A 635 22.69 -30.25 10.45
C LYS A 635 23.77 -29.77 11.44
N GLN A 636 23.47 -29.74 12.75
CA GLN A 636 24.52 -29.43 13.75
C GLN A 636 25.63 -30.49 13.82
N GLU A 637 25.32 -31.77 13.58
CA GLU A 637 26.33 -32.83 13.55
C GLU A 637 27.22 -32.73 12.29
N GLU A 638 26.62 -32.39 11.14
CA GLU A 638 27.33 -32.08 9.89
C GLU A 638 28.25 -30.85 10.05
N GLU A 639 27.76 -29.75 10.65
CA GLU A 639 28.54 -28.54 10.96
C GLU A 639 29.72 -28.84 11.90
N ARG A 640 29.52 -29.66 12.94
CA ARG A 640 30.61 -30.11 13.85
C ARG A 640 31.68 -30.93 13.12
N LYS A 641 31.28 -31.85 12.24
CA LYS A 641 32.21 -32.67 11.45
C LYS A 641 33.03 -31.81 10.49
N GLN A 642 32.44 -30.81 9.84
CA GLN A 642 33.20 -29.87 8.99
C GLN A 642 34.15 -28.98 9.81
N ALA A 643 33.72 -28.47 10.97
CA ALA A 643 34.59 -27.69 11.85
C ALA A 643 35.80 -28.50 12.37
N GLN A 644 35.61 -29.78 12.66
CA GLN A 644 36.70 -30.68 13.03
C GLN A 644 37.65 -30.95 11.85
N LEU A 645 37.13 -31.29 10.68
CA LEU A 645 37.92 -31.53 9.46
C LEU A 645 38.73 -30.28 9.06
N ALA A 646 38.17 -29.09 9.22
CA ALA A 646 38.88 -27.82 9.00
C ALA A 646 40.05 -27.67 9.98
N LYS A 647 39.83 -27.94 11.28
CA LYS A 647 40.86 -27.88 12.32
C LYS A 647 41.99 -28.90 12.11
N GLU A 648 41.65 -30.10 11.65
CA GLU A 648 42.61 -31.14 11.27
C GLU A 648 43.49 -30.66 10.10
N LYS A 649 42.91 -30.10 9.03
CA LYS A 649 43.67 -29.48 7.93
C LYS A 649 44.52 -28.27 8.35
N THR A 650 44.05 -27.45 9.28
CA THR A 650 44.87 -26.35 9.84
C THR A 650 46.09 -26.88 10.59
N ASN A 651 45.96 -28.00 11.29
CA ASN A 651 47.09 -28.64 11.96
C ASN A 651 48.05 -29.30 10.95
N GLU A 652 47.56 -29.96 9.90
CA GLU A 652 48.41 -30.47 8.80
C GLU A 652 49.22 -29.33 8.14
N LEU A 653 48.56 -28.22 7.81
CA LEU A 653 49.24 -27.03 7.26
C LEU A 653 50.31 -26.47 8.20
N LYS A 654 50.07 -26.46 9.53
CA LYS A 654 51.09 -26.05 10.51
C LYS A 654 52.27 -27.01 10.62
N VAL A 655 52.10 -28.30 10.34
CA VAL A 655 53.21 -29.27 10.29
C VAL A 655 54.01 -29.15 8.99
N VAL A 656 53.38 -28.76 7.88
CA VAL A 656 54.04 -28.51 6.59
C VAL A 656 54.84 -27.19 6.57
N LEU A 657 54.43 -26.19 7.36
CA LEU A 657 55.07 -24.87 7.43
C LEU A 657 56.21 -24.77 8.47
N ASN A 658 56.85 -25.89 8.79
CA ASN A 658 58.08 -25.92 9.60
C ASN A 658 59.29 -25.50 8.74
N ASP A 659 59.43 -24.20 8.47
CA ASP A 659 60.69 -23.60 8.02
C ASP A 659 60.86 -22.24 8.73
N GLU A 660 61.97 -22.08 9.45
CA GLU A 660 62.19 -20.94 10.34
C GLU A 660 62.70 -19.72 9.55
N ASN A 661 61.85 -18.71 9.32
CA ASN A 661 62.15 -17.25 9.32
C ASN A 661 61.07 -16.42 8.57
N THR A 662 59.92 -16.12 9.20
CA THR A 662 59.06 -14.94 8.88
C THR A 662 57.97 -14.69 9.94
N ALA A 663 58.22 -15.07 11.20
CA ALA A 663 57.16 -15.20 12.21
C ALA A 663 56.80 -13.91 12.99
N GLU A 664 57.74 -12.97 13.17
CA GLU A 664 57.53 -11.83 14.09
C GLU A 664 56.86 -10.61 13.45
N ASP A 665 57.00 -10.38 12.14
CA ASP A 665 56.42 -9.21 11.43
C ASP A 665 54.93 -9.37 11.02
N ILE A 666 54.26 -10.48 11.37
CA ILE A 666 52.89 -10.80 10.93
C ILE A 666 51.88 -10.89 12.09
N GLU A 667 52.31 -11.12 13.34
CA GLU A 667 51.35 -11.28 14.45
C GLU A 667 50.70 -9.96 14.92
N GLU A 668 51.39 -8.81 14.87
CA GLU A 668 50.81 -7.53 15.33
C GLU A 668 49.69 -6.99 14.41
N GLU A 669 49.80 -7.11 13.08
CA GLU A 669 48.78 -6.52 12.18
C GLU A 669 47.47 -7.34 12.08
N ILE A 670 47.49 -8.60 12.56
CA ILE A 670 46.32 -9.49 12.58
C ILE A 670 45.59 -9.39 13.93
N ILE A 671 46.31 -9.44 15.05
CA ILE A 671 45.69 -9.47 16.40
C ILE A 671 44.88 -8.19 16.70
N LEU A 672 45.30 -7.04 16.16
CA LEU A 672 44.60 -5.75 16.30
C LEU A 672 43.37 -5.58 15.38
N LYS A 673 43.10 -6.48 14.42
CA LYS A 673 41.92 -6.42 13.53
C LYS A 673 40.79 -7.38 13.92
N ASP A 674 41.10 -8.53 14.53
CA ASP A 674 40.09 -9.55 14.82
C ASP A 674 39.42 -9.43 16.19
N MET A 675 40.10 -8.92 17.22
CA MET A 675 39.52 -8.88 18.59
C MET A 675 38.32 -7.94 18.75
N THR A 676 38.17 -6.92 17.90
CA THR A 676 36.96 -6.05 17.83
C THR A 676 35.89 -6.59 16.88
N THR A 677 36.20 -7.57 16.04
CA THR A 677 35.31 -8.00 14.95
C THR A 677 34.51 -9.27 15.29
N VAL A 678 34.98 -10.09 16.24
CA VAL A 678 34.41 -11.43 16.52
C VAL A 678 33.18 -11.43 17.45
N GLN A 679 33.05 -10.50 18.40
CA GLN A 679 31.89 -10.49 19.32
C GLN A 679 30.61 -9.92 18.70
N ASP A 680 30.67 -8.78 17.99
CA ASP A 680 29.48 -8.17 17.37
C ASP A 680 29.00 -8.94 16.13
N SER A 681 29.92 -9.47 15.31
CA SER A 681 29.55 -10.10 14.04
C SER A 681 28.82 -11.44 14.21
N HIS A 682 29.11 -12.20 15.27
CA HIS A 682 28.48 -13.51 15.51
C HIS A 682 27.05 -13.45 16.05
N ILE A 683 26.62 -12.32 16.64
CA ILE A 683 25.22 -12.12 17.05
C ILE A 683 24.41 -11.57 15.88
N VAL A 684 24.95 -10.60 15.13
CA VAL A 684 24.24 -9.97 14.00
C VAL A 684 24.08 -10.93 12.81
N LYS A 685 25.17 -11.55 12.32
CA LYS A 685 25.09 -12.42 11.12
C LYS A 685 24.14 -13.61 11.32
N LYS A 686 24.03 -14.15 12.53
CA LYS A 686 23.17 -15.31 12.83
C LYS A 686 21.67 -15.01 12.91
N ASP A 687 21.27 -13.74 12.91
CA ASP A 687 19.88 -13.30 12.68
C ASP A 687 19.72 -12.81 11.22
N GLU A 688 20.71 -12.13 10.61
CA GLU A 688 20.64 -11.69 9.20
C GLU A 688 20.60 -12.85 8.18
N GLU A 689 21.42 -13.89 8.36
CA GLU A 689 21.36 -15.12 7.55
C GLU A 689 20.00 -15.83 7.75
N LYS A 690 19.42 -15.79 8.96
CA LYS A 690 18.13 -16.43 9.24
C LYS A 690 16.94 -15.69 8.66
N GLU A 691 16.95 -14.35 8.60
CA GLU A 691 15.91 -13.63 7.85
C GLU A 691 16.04 -13.89 6.35
N THR A 692 17.27 -13.89 5.82
CA THR A 692 17.53 -14.17 4.39
C THR A 692 17.12 -15.60 4.01
N ASP A 693 17.51 -16.61 4.81
CA ASP A 693 17.10 -18.00 4.63
C ASP A 693 15.58 -18.19 4.77
N LYS A 694 14.92 -17.42 5.65
CA LYS A 694 13.45 -17.49 5.82
C LYS A 694 12.69 -16.91 4.63
N TYR A 695 13.29 -15.99 3.86
CA TYR A 695 12.78 -15.59 2.54
C TYR A 695 13.17 -16.57 1.42
N LEU A 696 14.26 -17.34 1.57
CA LEU A 696 14.69 -18.38 0.63
C LEU A 696 14.07 -19.77 0.89
N LEU A 697 13.31 -19.96 1.97
CA LEU A 697 12.60 -21.20 2.30
C LEU A 697 11.07 -21.05 2.18
N LYS A 698 10.62 -19.95 1.60
CA LYS A 698 9.22 -19.60 1.33
C LYS A 698 8.99 -19.61 -0.19
#